data_AF-A0A947RE68-F1
#
_entry.id   AF-A0A947RE68-F1
#
_cell.length_a   1.000
_cell.length_b   1.000
_cell.length_c   1.000
_cell.angle_alpha   90.00
_cell.angle_beta   90.00
_cell.angle_gamma   90.00
#
_symmetry.space_group_name_H-M   'P 1'
#
loop_
_entity.id
_entity.type
_entity.pdbx_description
1 polymer ?
#
loop_
_entity_poly.entity_id
_entity_poly.type
_entity_poly.pdbx_seq_one_letter_code
_entity_poly.pdbx_strand_id
1 'polypeptide(L)'
;MISLLCLIIGGCSNSQSNPAQPDMATEQSSSGVLFSGSFDIDIESMTIAQYENRQSDFVYNITGFLPDKCPGGCFRFRIVNVIGTVLEIELTIENPLAIQVYDVRIEYTNLFGKTVMNPDSYTDFLGARITTIFPFTAFAKEVGDRAFPVGPGGIDTETLYLDFPPGSPSSVNYSITASLPSNTGEPYEISGMSQIGTLTPSGGNAAISCQVDDHQNNISAVYLNSIPFIGHVAQMLPSAGLFEAEISNTLGAPVGTYNQLIMAMSPNGQNINTYNYVQITVSEDMSDMIYVDDSNTSGIEDGTQANPYNTIQEGVDAAPVNYTVLVDDSGNAYEEQVDMKSNIIVRSGNWDDSDGTGRAFIDGPEAVNTHSVYFYNVTDATIEGFRIGFAGPCDGYDWTQMLRVDGGSGITVEDCLFTGQTDRYKVYPIFVNNASGVEIANCRIASIDRGFSQNGCVSFRGIYAQSCPGLIVRNNVLADIRSTEDEASKEINIIEISGSANVIIKNNLIHHIIPRAGVGYMGAILMKGIYLNNCPGSELANNTIDSMDSSDAYFINQVMAFFIEGSDGVTFTNNIVTHIYSSGFPPPLARGVQAYNCSVVCDFTDIYDIGPGGNGANYFGSASPGVGAISANPLYIDPGNEQYDISDVSPARWGDPSFVDWDDLGPPSNDPGNYDPDTRSRMGCHGGPGGDW
;
A
#
# COMPACT_ATOMS: atom_id res chain seq x y z
N MET A 1 44.03 -26.03 71.86
CA MET A 1 42.86 -26.93 71.74
C MET A 1 41.62 -26.08 71.58
N ILE A 2 40.74 -26.43 70.63
CA ILE A 2 39.28 -26.18 70.56
C ILE A 2 38.70 -24.88 71.18
N SER A 3 38.41 -23.92 70.29
CA SER A 3 37.09 -23.27 70.04
C SER A 3 36.16 -22.71 71.13
N LEU A 4 35.90 -21.39 71.03
CA LEU A 4 34.61 -20.74 70.64
C LEU A 4 33.35 -20.72 71.56
N LEU A 5 32.73 -19.52 71.68
CA LEU A 5 31.30 -19.16 71.43
C LEU A 5 30.61 -18.25 72.49
N CYS A 6 29.52 -17.59 72.04
CA CYS A 6 28.65 -16.56 72.66
C CYS A 6 27.77 -17.10 73.85
N LEU A 7 26.83 -16.39 74.49
CA LEU A 7 25.83 -15.40 74.02
C LEU A 7 25.12 -14.64 75.17
N ILE A 8 24.50 -13.50 74.86
CA ILE A 8 23.56 -12.67 75.66
C ILE A 8 22.65 -11.91 74.64
N ILE A 9 21.45 -11.33 74.89
CA ILE A 9 20.66 -10.93 76.09
C ILE A 9 19.16 -11.23 75.81
N GLY A 10 18.26 -11.17 76.82
CA GLY A 10 16.80 -11.13 76.62
C GLY A 10 16.07 -10.25 77.64
N GLY A 11 15.06 -9.48 77.20
CA GLY A 11 14.24 -8.56 78.01
C GLY A 11 12.94 -8.18 77.29
N CYS A 12 11.88 -7.83 78.04
CA CYS A 12 10.49 -7.82 77.52
C CYS A 12 9.97 -6.44 77.10
N SER A 13 9.01 -6.43 76.16
CA SER A 13 8.02 -5.36 75.95
C SER A 13 6.66 -5.97 75.58
N ASN A 14 5.58 -5.20 75.75
CA ASN A 14 4.20 -5.72 75.64
C ASN A 14 3.65 -5.64 74.20
N SER A 15 2.93 -6.67 73.77
CA SER A 15 2.13 -6.65 72.54
C SER A 15 0.68 -6.19 72.79
N GLN A 16 0.14 -5.41 71.85
CA GLN A 16 -1.30 -5.36 71.63
C GLN A 16 -1.69 -6.53 70.73
N SER A 17 -2.87 -7.10 70.93
CA SER A 17 -3.41 -8.14 70.05
C SER A 17 -4.05 -7.49 68.83
N ASN A 18 -3.38 -7.56 67.67
CA ASN A 18 -4.04 -7.36 66.38
C ASN A 18 -5.20 -8.35 66.21
N PRO A 19 -6.23 -8.02 65.41
CA PRO A 19 -7.17 -9.04 64.92
C PRO A 19 -6.39 -10.13 64.18
N ALA A 20 -6.88 -11.37 64.23
CA ALA A 20 -6.22 -12.48 63.59
C ALA A 20 -6.15 -12.25 62.07
N GLN A 21 -4.92 -12.13 61.55
CA GLN A 21 -4.66 -12.17 60.12
C GLN A 21 -5.06 -13.58 59.63
N PRO A 22 -5.82 -13.72 58.53
CA PRO A 22 -6.17 -15.04 58.01
C PRO A 22 -4.89 -15.78 57.59
N ASP A 23 -4.86 -17.10 57.78
CA ASP A 23 -3.77 -17.95 57.26
C ASP A 23 -3.86 -17.97 55.72
N MET A 24 -2.98 -17.21 55.07
CA MET A 24 -2.92 -17.10 53.61
C MET A 24 -2.01 -18.21 53.08
N ALA A 25 -2.64 -19.30 52.62
CA ALA A 25 -1.94 -20.50 52.17
C ALA A 25 -1.04 -20.23 50.95
N THR A 26 0.16 -20.80 50.93
CA THR A 26 1.14 -20.65 49.85
C THR A 26 1.16 -21.88 48.95
N GLU A 27 0.22 -21.98 48.00
CA GLU A 27 0.20 -23.01 46.95
C GLU A 27 0.05 -22.40 45.56
N GLN A 28 1.17 -22.06 44.90
CA GLN A 28 1.16 -21.87 43.45
C GLN A 28 0.83 -23.21 42.77
N SER A 29 -0.42 -23.37 42.33
CA SER A 29 -0.86 -24.53 41.56
C SER A 29 -0.94 -24.22 40.05
N SER A 30 -1.06 -25.26 39.22
CA SER A 30 -0.53 -25.23 37.85
C SER A 30 -1.54 -24.90 36.74
N SER A 31 -1.13 -23.98 35.86
CA SER A 31 -1.42 -23.98 34.42
C SER A 31 -2.90 -23.95 33.98
N GLY A 32 -3.69 -23.07 34.57
CA GLY A 32 -4.91 -22.54 33.96
C GLY A 32 -4.78 -21.03 33.76
N VAL A 33 -5.18 -20.49 32.60
CA VAL A 33 -5.41 -19.05 32.46
C VAL A 33 -6.77 -18.76 33.11
N LEU A 34 -6.75 -18.04 34.23
CA LEU A 34 -7.92 -17.83 35.07
C LEU A 34 -8.41 -16.38 34.92
N PHE A 35 -9.57 -16.21 34.31
CA PHE A 35 -10.21 -14.91 34.09
C PHE A 35 -11.20 -14.59 35.22
N SER A 36 -11.22 -13.34 35.68
CA SER A 36 -12.15 -12.90 36.73
C SER A 36 -13.59 -12.75 36.21
N GLY A 37 -13.76 -12.52 34.91
CA GLY A 37 -15.06 -12.49 34.25
C GLY A 37 -14.96 -12.26 32.75
N SER A 38 -16.12 -12.08 32.14
CA SER A 38 -16.26 -11.57 30.78
C SER A 38 -17.38 -10.54 30.71
N PHE A 39 -17.42 -9.77 29.63
CA PHE A 39 -18.57 -8.93 29.31
C PHE A 39 -18.90 -9.00 27.82
N ASP A 40 -20.18 -9.14 27.50
CA ASP A 40 -20.70 -8.99 26.13
C ASP A 40 -21.10 -7.54 25.89
N ILE A 41 -20.63 -6.99 24.77
CA ILE A 41 -21.03 -5.68 24.26
C ILE A 41 -22.22 -5.87 23.31
N ASP A 42 -23.29 -5.10 23.52
CA ASP A 42 -24.37 -4.90 22.56
C ASP A 42 -24.42 -3.44 22.12
N ILE A 43 -23.95 -3.20 20.89
CA ILE A 43 -23.87 -1.86 20.27
C ILE A 43 -25.27 -1.35 19.87
N GLU A 44 -26.22 -2.23 19.52
CA GLU A 44 -27.57 -1.80 19.12
C GLU A 44 -28.38 -1.27 20.30
N SER A 45 -28.25 -1.90 21.48
CA SER A 45 -28.91 -1.43 22.71
C SER A 45 -28.07 -0.45 23.54
N MET A 46 -26.80 -0.22 23.18
CA MET A 46 -25.81 0.54 23.96
C MET A 46 -25.65 -0.03 25.39
N THR A 47 -25.64 -1.36 25.53
CA THR A 47 -25.49 -2.03 26.83
C THR A 47 -24.29 -2.97 26.89
N ILE A 48 -23.86 -3.27 28.11
CA ILE A 48 -22.84 -4.28 28.40
C ILE A 48 -23.44 -5.29 29.38
N ALA A 49 -23.46 -6.57 29.00
CA ALA A 49 -23.87 -7.67 29.86
C ALA A 49 -22.62 -8.29 30.50
N GLN A 50 -22.44 -8.06 31.81
CA GLN A 50 -21.27 -8.52 32.56
C GLN A 50 -21.53 -9.90 33.21
N TYR A 51 -20.59 -10.82 33.06
CA TYR A 51 -20.62 -12.17 33.63
C TYR A 51 -19.38 -12.39 34.52
N GLU A 52 -19.56 -12.28 35.84
CA GLU A 52 -18.49 -12.55 36.80
C GLU A 52 -18.23 -14.06 36.93
N ASN A 53 -16.96 -14.48 36.90
CA ASN A 53 -16.56 -15.88 37.07
C ASN A 53 -15.67 -16.06 38.31
N ARG A 54 -16.25 -15.92 39.50
CA ARG A 54 -15.56 -15.96 40.80
C ARG A 54 -15.07 -17.37 41.24
N GLN A 55 -14.64 -18.22 40.30
CA GLN A 55 -14.27 -19.63 40.54
C GLN A 55 -12.75 -19.85 40.75
N SER A 56 -11.92 -18.81 40.73
CA SER A 56 -10.46 -18.92 40.69
C SER A 56 -9.77 -18.67 42.05
N ASP A 57 -9.42 -19.74 42.76
CA ASP A 57 -8.49 -19.68 43.89
C ASP A 57 -7.03 -19.61 43.39
N PHE A 58 -6.41 -18.42 43.34
CA PHE A 58 -5.08 -18.14 43.93
C PHE A 58 -4.56 -16.69 43.71
N VAL A 59 -3.56 -16.29 44.51
CA VAL A 59 -2.74 -15.05 44.45
C VAL A 59 -3.55 -13.75 44.28
N TYR A 60 -4.13 -13.27 45.39
CA TYR A 60 -4.72 -11.93 45.57
C TYR A 60 -5.60 -11.38 44.43
N ASN A 61 -6.24 -12.25 43.63
CA ASN A 61 -7.44 -11.86 42.92
C ASN A 61 -8.50 -11.45 43.95
N ILE A 62 -8.64 -10.15 44.17
CA ILE A 62 -9.51 -9.60 45.21
C ILE A 62 -10.96 -10.02 45.01
N THR A 63 -11.40 -10.40 43.80
CA THR A 63 -12.77 -10.85 43.51
C THR A 63 -13.23 -12.07 44.32
N GLY A 64 -12.31 -12.91 44.78
CA GLY A 64 -12.61 -14.01 45.72
C GLY A 64 -12.85 -13.56 47.18
N PHE A 65 -12.40 -12.35 47.53
CA PHE A 65 -12.61 -11.71 48.84
C PHE A 65 -13.68 -10.61 48.82
N LEU A 66 -14.03 -10.06 47.64
CA LEU A 66 -15.17 -9.16 47.50
C LEU A 66 -16.44 -9.92 47.93
N PRO A 67 -17.23 -9.41 48.89
CA PRO A 67 -18.47 -10.07 49.28
C PRO A 67 -19.41 -10.22 48.08
N ASP A 68 -20.32 -11.19 48.12
CA ASP A 68 -21.28 -11.49 47.04
C ASP A 68 -22.10 -10.28 46.57
N LYS A 69 -22.15 -9.19 47.36
CA LYS A 69 -22.98 -8.00 47.13
C LYS A 69 -22.30 -6.71 47.59
N CYS A 70 -21.49 -6.10 46.72
CA CYS A 70 -21.43 -4.64 46.68
C CYS A 70 -22.82 -4.12 46.23
N PRO A 71 -23.45 -3.13 46.90
CA PRO A 71 -24.78 -2.61 46.56
C PRO A 71 -24.85 -1.83 45.22
N GLY A 72 -24.63 -2.54 44.10
CA GLY A 72 -24.54 -1.96 42.75
C GLY A 72 -23.55 -2.65 41.81
N GLY A 73 -22.85 -3.70 42.29
CA GLY A 73 -21.72 -4.32 41.59
C GLY A 73 -20.39 -3.65 41.98
N CYS A 74 -19.40 -4.46 42.36
CA CYS A 74 -18.08 -3.99 42.77
C CYS A 74 -17.24 -3.52 41.57
N PHE A 75 -17.60 -4.02 40.38
CA PHE A 75 -17.12 -3.57 39.09
C PHE A 75 -18.31 -3.19 38.22
N ARG A 76 -18.19 -2.14 37.40
CA ARG A 76 -19.21 -1.71 36.43
C ARG A 76 -18.56 -1.27 35.11
N PHE A 77 -19.09 -1.76 34.00
CA PHE A 77 -18.83 -1.24 32.65
C PHE A 77 -20.05 -0.43 32.17
N ARG A 78 -19.83 0.65 31.41
CA ARG A 78 -20.90 1.42 30.77
C ARG A 78 -20.42 2.08 29.48
N ILE A 79 -21.13 1.85 28.37
CA ILE A 79 -20.88 2.60 27.13
C ILE A 79 -21.31 4.06 27.33
N VAL A 80 -20.41 4.99 27.07
CA VAL A 80 -20.63 6.43 27.08
C VAL A 80 -21.00 6.90 25.67
N ASN A 81 -20.29 6.42 24.67
CA ASN A 81 -20.32 6.92 23.29
C ASN A 81 -19.84 5.85 22.29
N VAL A 82 -20.14 6.04 21.00
CA VAL A 82 -19.63 5.22 19.89
C VAL A 82 -19.25 6.14 18.73
N ILE A 83 -18.01 6.04 18.25
CA ILE A 83 -17.44 6.86 17.18
C ILE A 83 -16.89 5.91 16.11
N GLY A 84 -17.68 5.66 15.07
CA GLY A 84 -17.36 4.65 14.06
C GLY A 84 -17.35 3.25 14.69
N THR A 85 -16.20 2.58 14.68
CA THR A 85 -15.96 1.30 15.35
C THR A 85 -15.48 1.45 16.80
N VAL A 86 -15.09 2.65 17.23
CA VAL A 86 -14.51 2.88 18.57
C VAL A 86 -15.60 3.11 19.61
N LEU A 87 -15.58 2.29 20.66
CA LEU A 87 -16.46 2.37 21.82
C LEU A 87 -15.77 3.15 22.94
N GLU A 88 -16.43 4.15 23.50
CA GLU A 88 -16.01 4.84 24.72
C GLU A 88 -16.71 4.19 25.92
N ILE A 89 -15.95 3.58 26.83
CA ILE A 89 -16.47 2.77 27.95
C ILE A 89 -15.98 3.35 29.29
N GLU A 90 -16.91 3.77 30.13
CA GLU A 90 -16.71 4.15 31.53
C GLU A 90 -16.52 2.87 32.36
N LEU A 91 -15.41 2.81 33.11
CA LEU A 91 -14.97 1.67 33.92
C LEU A 91 -14.92 2.09 35.38
N THR A 92 -15.80 1.57 36.23
CA THR A 92 -15.85 1.93 37.65
C THR A 92 -15.53 0.75 38.56
N ILE A 93 -14.54 0.93 39.44
CA ILE A 93 -14.21 0.00 40.53
C ILE A 93 -14.69 0.59 41.86
N GLU A 94 -15.28 -0.25 42.73
CA GLU A 94 -15.46 0.03 44.15
C GLU A 94 -14.67 -0.97 45.00
N ASN A 95 -13.97 -0.50 46.03
CA ASN A 95 -13.33 -1.34 47.05
C ASN A 95 -14.30 -1.54 48.25
N PRO A 96 -14.98 -2.69 48.39
CA PRO A 96 -15.85 -2.97 49.52
C PRO A 96 -15.09 -3.32 50.81
N LEU A 97 -13.76 -3.49 50.75
CA LEU A 97 -12.95 -3.96 51.86
C LEU A 97 -12.33 -2.78 52.61
N ALA A 98 -12.33 -2.84 53.94
CA ALA A 98 -11.61 -1.90 54.80
C ALA A 98 -10.09 -2.20 54.81
N ILE A 99 -9.52 -2.45 53.63
CA ILE A 99 -8.14 -2.85 53.37
C ILE A 99 -7.59 -1.92 52.27
N GLN A 100 -6.38 -1.41 52.48
CA GLN A 100 -5.62 -0.68 51.47
C GLN A 100 -5.05 -1.67 50.46
N VAL A 101 -5.36 -1.46 49.18
CA VAL A 101 -4.76 -2.15 48.04
C VAL A 101 -4.05 -1.13 47.14
N TYR A 102 -3.11 -1.60 46.34
CA TYR A 102 -2.25 -0.79 45.50
C TYR A 102 -2.26 -1.31 44.06
N ASP A 103 -1.89 -0.49 43.09
CA ASP A 103 -1.65 -0.90 41.70
C ASP A 103 -2.82 -1.71 41.10
N VAL A 104 -4.06 -1.23 41.32
CA VAL A 104 -5.27 -1.91 40.84
C VAL A 104 -5.35 -1.77 39.32
N ARG A 105 -5.47 -2.90 38.60
CA ARG A 105 -5.55 -2.95 37.13
C ARG A 105 -6.72 -3.81 36.65
N ILE A 106 -7.22 -3.51 35.46
CA ILE A 106 -8.02 -4.44 34.64
C ILE A 106 -7.17 -4.88 33.46
N GLU A 107 -6.97 -6.19 33.31
CA GLU A 107 -6.23 -6.79 32.19
C GLU A 107 -7.22 -7.36 31.16
N TYR A 108 -7.12 -6.94 29.90
CA TYR A 108 -8.03 -7.36 28.83
C TYR A 108 -7.48 -8.51 28.01
N THR A 109 -8.34 -9.48 27.73
CA THR A 109 -7.98 -10.74 27.07
C THR A 109 -9.11 -11.16 26.11
N ASN A 110 -8.89 -12.18 25.28
CA ASN A 110 -9.93 -12.71 24.37
C ASN A 110 -10.46 -11.65 23.37
N LEU A 111 -9.58 -10.73 22.95
CA LEU A 111 -9.97 -9.55 22.17
C LEU A 111 -10.46 -9.87 20.74
N PHE A 112 -9.93 -10.91 20.08
CA PHE A 112 -10.41 -11.40 18.77
C PHE A 112 -10.68 -10.29 17.73
N GLY A 113 -9.61 -9.60 17.32
CA GLY A 113 -9.67 -8.50 16.33
C GLY A 113 -10.03 -7.12 16.91
N LYS A 114 -10.52 -7.06 18.16
CA LYS A 114 -10.73 -5.80 18.89
C LYS A 114 -9.40 -5.25 19.40
N THR A 115 -9.26 -3.92 19.48
CA THR A 115 -8.02 -3.27 19.94
C THR A 115 -8.32 -2.31 21.09
N VAL A 116 -7.57 -2.41 22.19
CA VAL A 116 -7.58 -1.39 23.26
C VAL A 116 -6.73 -0.23 22.78
N MET A 117 -7.35 0.94 22.58
CA MET A 117 -6.73 2.10 21.94
C MET A 117 -5.99 3.02 22.92
N ASN A 118 -6.29 2.92 24.22
CA ASN A 118 -5.64 3.69 25.29
C ASN A 118 -5.19 2.84 26.50
N PRO A 119 -4.41 1.76 26.30
CA PRO A 119 -3.87 1.00 27.42
C PRO A 119 -2.83 1.85 28.16
N ASP A 120 -2.84 1.82 29.50
CA ASP A 120 -1.81 2.50 30.29
C ASP A 120 -0.46 1.77 30.16
N SER A 121 -0.51 0.44 30.01
CA SER A 121 0.58 -0.42 29.56
C SER A 121 0.03 -1.83 29.25
N TYR A 122 0.92 -2.77 28.96
CA TYR A 122 0.63 -4.18 28.75
C TYR A 122 1.45 -5.03 29.73
N THR A 123 1.00 -6.25 30.03
CA THR A 123 1.72 -7.19 30.92
C THR A 123 1.63 -8.65 30.44
N ASP A 124 2.60 -9.47 30.81
CA ASP A 124 2.57 -10.93 30.63
C ASP A 124 1.99 -11.69 31.84
N PHE A 125 1.42 -11.00 32.84
CA PHE A 125 0.95 -11.58 34.12
C PHE A 125 0.07 -12.84 34.00
N LEU A 126 -0.94 -12.83 33.10
CA LEU A 126 -1.83 -13.98 32.85
C LEU A 126 -1.23 -15.00 31.86
N GLY A 127 -0.04 -14.72 31.33
CA GLY A 127 0.63 -15.48 30.30
C GLY A 127 1.28 -16.74 30.84
N ALA A 128 0.68 -17.90 30.56
CA ALA A 128 1.32 -19.20 30.80
C ALA A 128 2.66 -19.40 30.03
N ARG A 129 2.98 -18.48 29.11
CA ARG A 129 4.26 -18.30 28.39
C ARG A 129 4.45 -16.82 28.04
N ILE A 130 5.72 -16.40 27.94
CA ILE A 130 6.22 -15.05 27.58
C ILE A 130 5.88 -14.60 26.14
N THR A 131 4.87 -15.19 25.50
CA THR A 131 4.48 -14.98 24.10
C THR A 131 3.10 -14.31 23.96
N THR A 132 2.47 -13.94 25.08
CA THR A 132 1.17 -13.26 25.09
C THR A 132 1.24 -12.13 26.10
N ILE A 133 1.09 -10.90 25.63
CA ILE A 133 0.96 -9.70 26.46
C ILE A 133 -0.47 -9.18 26.37
N PHE A 134 -0.97 -8.64 27.48
CA PHE A 134 -2.34 -8.21 27.63
C PHE A 134 -2.37 -6.71 27.96
N PRO A 135 -3.10 -5.87 27.20
CA PRO A 135 -3.28 -4.46 27.57
C PRO A 135 -4.03 -4.35 28.89
N PHE A 136 -3.71 -3.34 29.68
CA PHE A 136 -4.41 -3.04 30.92
C PHE A 136 -4.76 -1.56 31.10
N THR A 137 -5.78 -1.32 31.92
CA THR A 137 -6.10 0.01 32.48
C THR A 137 -5.80 -0.02 33.98
N ALA A 138 -4.99 0.90 34.46
CA ALA A 138 -4.66 1.07 35.88
C ALA A 138 -5.53 2.16 36.52
N PHE A 139 -5.80 2.00 37.81
CA PHE A 139 -6.62 2.89 38.63
C PHE A 139 -5.78 3.61 39.69
N ALA A 140 -6.34 4.70 40.23
CA ALA A 140 -5.69 5.60 41.19
C ALA A 140 -4.35 6.17 40.67
N LYS A 141 -4.22 6.37 39.35
CA LYS A 141 -3.00 6.88 38.68
C LYS A 141 -2.56 8.25 39.20
N GLU A 142 -3.52 9.10 39.56
CA GLU A 142 -3.28 10.43 40.18
C GLU A 142 -2.81 10.37 41.65
N VAL A 143 -2.72 9.18 42.25
CA VAL A 143 -2.19 8.95 43.60
C VAL A 143 -0.78 8.37 43.47
N GLY A 144 0.23 9.01 44.07
CA GLY A 144 1.64 8.65 43.86
C GLY A 144 1.99 7.18 44.09
N ASP A 145 1.53 6.60 45.20
CA ASP A 145 1.72 5.17 45.50
C ASP A 145 0.66 4.27 44.79
N ARG A 146 -0.10 4.78 43.81
CA ARG A 146 -1.31 4.14 43.21
C ARG A 146 -2.23 3.47 44.25
N ALA A 147 -2.38 4.13 45.40
CA ALA A 147 -3.08 3.62 46.57
C ALA A 147 -4.59 3.79 46.41
N PHE A 148 -5.30 2.69 46.13
CA PHE A 148 -6.73 2.71 45.83
C PHE A 148 -7.57 3.07 47.07
N PRO A 149 -8.64 3.89 46.96
CA PRO A 149 -9.48 4.27 48.11
C PRO A 149 -9.96 3.11 48.99
N VAL A 150 -9.99 3.32 50.32
CA VAL A 150 -10.24 2.26 51.32
C VAL A 150 -11.70 2.23 51.79
N GLY A 151 -12.31 1.04 51.76
CA GLY A 151 -13.63 0.77 52.33
C GLY A 151 -14.81 1.17 51.43
N PRO A 152 -16.04 0.68 51.72
CA PRO A 152 -17.22 0.94 50.90
C PRO A 152 -17.44 2.42 50.60
N GLY A 153 -17.71 2.76 49.34
CA GLY A 153 -17.67 4.12 48.81
C GLY A 153 -16.29 4.59 48.34
N GLY A 154 -15.23 3.80 48.56
CA GLY A 154 -13.93 3.95 47.91
C GLY A 154 -14.03 3.55 46.45
N ILE A 155 -14.28 4.54 45.60
CA ILE A 155 -14.59 4.38 44.18
C ILE A 155 -13.56 5.15 43.35
N ASP A 156 -13.20 4.57 42.20
CA ASP A 156 -12.44 5.26 41.15
C ASP A 156 -13.02 4.91 39.77
N THR A 157 -12.75 5.73 38.75
CA THR A 157 -13.34 5.56 37.41
C THR A 157 -12.42 6.02 36.28
N GLU A 158 -12.21 5.11 35.33
CA GLU A 158 -11.34 5.26 34.17
C GLU A 158 -12.15 5.17 32.87
N THR A 159 -11.54 5.58 31.75
CA THR A 159 -12.13 5.49 30.40
C THR A 159 -11.34 4.51 29.54
N LEU A 160 -12.04 3.59 28.89
CA LEU A 160 -11.51 2.67 27.89
C LEU A 160 -12.04 3.02 26.50
N TYR A 161 -11.15 3.27 25.55
CA TYR A 161 -11.44 3.30 24.14
C TYR A 161 -11.13 1.92 23.55
N LEU A 162 -12.18 1.20 23.12
CA LEU A 162 -12.08 -0.13 22.53
C LEU A 162 -12.53 -0.05 21.07
N ASP A 163 -11.61 -0.24 20.13
CA ASP A 163 -11.96 -0.45 18.74
C ASP A 163 -12.63 -1.82 18.57
N PHE A 164 -13.80 -1.81 17.96
CA PHE A 164 -14.66 -2.97 17.74
C PHE A 164 -15.00 -3.06 16.23
N PRO A 165 -14.14 -3.71 15.42
CA PRO A 165 -14.40 -3.87 13.99
C PRO A 165 -15.67 -4.68 13.67
N PRO A 166 -16.29 -4.48 12.50
CA PRO A 166 -17.43 -5.27 12.06
C PRO A 166 -17.11 -6.78 12.04
N GLY A 167 -17.96 -7.58 12.71
CA GLY A 167 -17.78 -9.03 12.82
C GLY A 167 -16.93 -9.50 14.01
N SER A 168 -16.32 -8.61 14.80
CA SER A 168 -15.69 -8.98 16.07
C SER A 168 -16.71 -9.60 17.05
N PRO A 169 -16.34 -10.63 17.83
CA PRO A 169 -17.21 -11.18 18.86
C PRO A 169 -17.54 -10.16 19.95
N SER A 170 -18.80 -10.16 20.44
CA SER A 170 -19.29 -9.32 21.54
C SER A 170 -18.46 -9.40 22.81
N SER A 171 -17.89 -10.57 23.08
CA SER A 171 -17.22 -10.88 24.34
C SER A 171 -15.80 -10.32 24.43
N VAL A 172 -15.53 -9.68 25.58
CA VAL A 172 -14.18 -9.40 26.11
C VAL A 172 -14.05 -10.16 27.42
N ASN A 173 -12.94 -10.88 27.61
CA ASN A 173 -12.61 -11.49 28.90
C ASN A 173 -11.68 -10.56 29.67
N TYR A 174 -11.85 -10.46 30.98
CA TYR A 174 -11.03 -9.57 31.81
C TYR A 174 -10.58 -10.24 33.11
N SER A 175 -9.47 -9.75 33.65
CA SER A 175 -9.07 -10.00 35.04
C SER A 175 -8.90 -8.69 35.79
N ILE A 176 -9.07 -8.72 37.12
CA ILE A 176 -8.78 -7.58 37.99
C ILE A 176 -7.65 -7.99 38.94
N THR A 177 -6.54 -7.28 38.88
CA THR A 177 -5.35 -7.52 39.69
C THR A 177 -5.10 -6.34 40.63
N ALA A 178 -4.49 -6.61 41.79
CA ALA A 178 -4.21 -5.62 42.82
C ALA A 178 -3.12 -6.15 43.75
N SER A 179 -2.24 -5.26 44.22
CA SER A 179 -1.11 -5.61 45.09
C SER A 179 -1.38 -5.30 46.56
N LEU A 180 -0.91 -6.21 47.42
CA LEU A 180 -1.20 -6.29 48.85
C LEU A 180 -0.07 -7.06 49.56
N PRO A 181 0.41 -6.63 50.76
CA PRO A 181 0.02 -5.47 51.55
C PRO A 181 0.75 -4.16 51.16
N SER A 182 1.43 -4.16 50.02
CA SER A 182 2.22 -3.05 49.48
C SER A 182 1.98 -2.90 47.99
N ASN A 183 2.60 -1.90 47.39
CA ASN A 183 2.82 -1.81 45.95
C ASN A 183 3.37 -3.08 45.32
N THR A 184 3.14 -3.16 44.01
CA THR A 184 3.55 -4.24 43.12
C THR A 184 5.07 -4.35 42.96
N GLY A 185 5.56 -5.50 42.48
CA GLY A 185 6.99 -5.83 42.42
C GLY A 185 7.68 -5.55 41.07
N GLU A 186 6.89 -5.37 40.03
CA GLU A 186 7.31 -5.08 38.65
C GLU A 186 7.15 -3.59 38.30
N PRO A 187 7.84 -3.07 37.26
CA PRO A 187 7.63 -1.70 36.79
C PRO A 187 6.16 -1.50 36.43
N TYR A 188 5.55 -0.41 36.89
CA TYR A 188 4.08 -0.26 36.86
C TYR A 188 3.57 0.54 35.66
N GLU A 189 4.48 1.17 34.90
CA GLU A 189 4.20 2.02 33.75
C GLU A 189 5.45 2.13 32.85
N ILE A 190 5.25 2.23 31.54
CA ILE A 190 6.24 2.69 30.56
C ILE A 190 5.59 3.83 29.77
N SER A 191 6.15 5.03 29.86
CA SER A 191 5.56 6.27 29.35
C SER A 191 6.64 7.17 28.72
N GLY A 192 6.28 8.40 28.36
CA GLY A 192 7.25 9.40 27.86
C GLY A 192 8.05 8.97 26.63
N MET A 193 7.50 8.07 25.79
CA MET A 193 8.22 7.46 24.67
C MET A 193 8.47 8.47 23.55
N SER A 194 9.71 8.58 23.07
CA SER A 194 10.05 9.49 21.96
C SER A 194 11.20 9.00 21.09
N GLN A 195 11.22 9.49 19.85
CA GLN A 195 12.34 9.38 18.91
C GLN A 195 13.04 10.74 18.77
N ILE A 196 14.37 10.75 18.82
CA ILE A 196 15.21 11.93 18.55
C ILE A 196 16.22 11.56 17.47
N GLY A 197 16.17 12.25 16.33
CA GLY A 197 16.94 11.91 15.13
C GLY A 197 16.13 11.11 14.10
N THR A 198 16.69 10.98 12.91
CA THR A 198 15.99 10.48 11.72
C THR A 198 16.56 9.13 11.29
N LEU A 199 15.66 8.20 10.99
CA LEU A 199 15.96 6.98 10.25
C LEU A 199 15.47 7.16 8.81
N THR A 200 16.22 6.66 7.83
CA THR A 200 15.90 6.69 6.40
C THR A 200 16.12 5.29 5.80
N PRO A 201 15.58 4.94 4.63
CA PRO A 201 15.89 3.66 3.97
C PRO A 201 17.40 3.50 3.66
N SER A 202 18.11 4.61 3.47
CA SER A 202 19.57 4.69 3.31
C SER A 202 20.35 4.51 4.62
N GLY A 203 19.72 4.66 5.79
CA GLY A 203 20.31 4.50 7.11
C GLY A 203 19.80 5.48 8.16
N GLY A 204 20.57 6.54 8.43
CA GLY A 204 20.32 7.45 9.55
C GLY A 204 20.57 6.83 10.94
N ASN A 205 20.39 7.64 11.98
CA ASN A 205 20.51 7.23 13.38
C ASN A 205 19.45 7.97 14.22
N ALA A 206 18.85 7.28 15.17
CA ALA A 206 17.91 7.88 16.13
C ALA A 206 18.14 7.32 17.55
N ALA A 207 18.01 8.18 18.55
CA ALA A 207 17.88 7.77 19.93
C ALA A 207 16.39 7.57 20.25
N ILE A 208 16.03 6.36 20.69
CA ILE A 208 14.70 6.04 21.20
C ILE A 208 14.75 6.08 22.72
N SER A 209 13.87 6.86 23.33
CA SER A 209 13.81 7.05 24.79
C SER A 209 12.44 6.69 25.36
N CYS A 210 12.39 6.33 26.64
CA CYS A 210 11.17 6.18 27.42
C CYS A 210 11.41 6.44 28.91
N GLN A 211 10.36 6.81 29.63
CA GLN A 211 10.31 6.74 31.09
C GLN A 211 9.78 5.35 31.48
N VAL A 212 10.32 4.80 32.58
CA VAL A 212 9.89 3.53 33.16
C VAL A 212 9.80 3.73 34.66
N ASP A 213 8.60 3.56 35.21
CA ASP A 213 8.33 3.85 36.62
C ASP A 213 8.18 2.56 37.42
N ASP A 214 8.82 2.53 38.59
CA ASP A 214 8.86 1.36 39.49
C ASP A 214 8.87 1.82 40.95
N HIS A 215 7.98 1.24 41.76
CA HIS A 215 7.80 1.62 43.17
C HIS A 215 9.02 1.27 44.04
N GLN A 216 9.89 0.36 43.62
CA GLN A 216 11.13 0.05 44.33
C GLN A 216 12.37 0.78 43.80
N ASN A 217 12.25 1.48 42.67
CA ASN A 217 13.36 2.10 41.93
C ASN A 217 14.51 1.09 41.65
N ASN A 218 14.17 -0.16 41.29
CA ASN A 218 15.09 -1.30 41.21
C ASN A 218 15.20 -1.97 39.81
N ILE A 219 14.58 -1.38 38.78
CA ILE A 219 14.53 -1.82 37.37
C ILE A 219 15.85 -2.49 36.94
N SER A 220 15.78 -3.75 36.51
CA SER A 220 16.96 -4.56 36.18
C SER A 220 17.40 -4.43 34.72
N ALA A 221 16.45 -4.25 33.80
CA ALA A 221 16.71 -4.05 32.38
C ALA A 221 15.48 -3.44 31.67
N VAL A 222 15.74 -2.74 30.56
CA VAL A 222 14.73 -2.27 29.61
C VAL A 222 15.22 -2.62 28.20
N TYR A 223 14.32 -3.06 27.32
CA TYR A 223 14.63 -3.56 25.98
C TYR A 223 13.67 -2.99 24.94
N LEU A 224 14.18 -2.72 23.73
CA LEU A 224 13.42 -2.27 22.57
C LEU A 224 13.51 -3.31 21.45
N ASN A 225 12.37 -3.70 20.87
CA ASN A 225 12.32 -4.52 19.66
C ASN A 225 12.76 -3.73 18.42
N SER A 226 14.08 -3.58 18.24
CA SER A 226 14.69 -2.90 17.10
C SER A 226 15.03 -3.85 15.94
N ILE A 227 14.47 -5.07 15.91
CA ILE A 227 14.76 -6.08 14.89
C ILE A 227 14.57 -5.57 13.45
N PRO A 228 13.53 -4.76 13.10
CA PRO A 228 13.38 -4.22 11.75
C PRO A 228 14.55 -3.36 11.27
N PHE A 229 15.28 -2.70 12.18
CA PHE A 229 16.30 -1.69 11.84
C PHE A 229 17.74 -2.22 11.96
N ILE A 230 18.02 -3.01 13.01
CA ILE A 230 19.37 -3.52 13.34
C ILE A 230 19.44 -5.05 13.44
N GLY A 231 18.36 -5.78 13.14
CA GLY A 231 18.33 -7.25 13.16
C GLY A 231 18.38 -7.90 14.55
N HIS A 232 18.34 -7.10 15.62
CA HIS A 232 18.33 -7.58 17.00
C HIS A 232 17.56 -6.63 17.94
N VAL A 233 17.24 -7.13 19.13
CA VAL A 233 16.64 -6.36 20.23
C VAL A 233 17.73 -5.52 20.90
N ALA A 234 17.53 -4.21 20.98
CA ALA A 234 18.42 -3.29 21.69
C ALA A 234 18.14 -3.30 23.20
N GLN A 235 19.19 -3.18 24.00
CA GLN A 235 19.06 -2.87 25.42
C GLN A 235 19.05 -1.35 25.60
N MET A 236 18.05 -0.82 26.30
CA MET A 236 17.97 0.59 26.65
C MET A 236 18.75 0.82 27.96
N LEU A 237 19.56 1.88 28.00
CA LEU A 237 20.44 2.21 29.11
C LEU A 237 19.91 3.43 29.89
N PRO A 238 20.02 3.46 31.23
CA PRO A 238 19.52 4.58 32.03
C PRO A 238 20.36 5.85 31.80
N SER A 239 19.68 6.94 31.40
CA SER A 239 20.26 8.21 30.98
C SER A 239 19.35 9.36 31.39
N ALA A 240 19.89 10.33 32.14
CA ALA A 240 19.19 11.54 32.62
C ALA A 240 17.84 11.36 33.39
N GLY A 241 17.39 10.13 33.67
CA GLY A 241 16.08 9.81 34.24
C GLY A 241 15.16 9.02 33.31
N LEU A 242 15.56 8.84 32.04
CA LEU A 242 14.94 7.99 31.03
C LEU A 242 15.77 6.70 30.85
N PHE A 243 15.25 5.78 30.04
CA PHE A 243 16.02 4.72 29.41
C PHE A 243 16.12 5.01 27.91
N GLU A 244 17.33 4.93 27.35
CA GLU A 244 17.65 5.33 25.97
C GLU A 244 18.37 4.22 25.20
N ALA A 245 18.06 4.05 23.91
CA ALA A 245 18.82 3.22 22.98
C ALA A 245 19.07 3.96 21.65
N GLU A 246 20.32 4.00 21.20
CA GLU A 246 20.67 4.42 19.84
C GLU A 246 20.40 3.28 18.86
N ILE A 247 19.66 3.56 17.79
CA ILE A 247 19.39 2.64 16.67
C ILE A 247 19.71 3.31 15.33
N SER A 248 19.96 2.50 14.31
CA SER A 248 20.26 2.93 12.94
C SER A 248 19.58 1.99 11.95
N ASN A 249 19.14 2.48 10.79
CA ASN A 249 18.39 1.65 9.84
C ASN A 249 19.29 0.79 8.95
N THR A 250 20.21 0.04 9.56
CA THR A 250 21.22 -0.77 8.86
C THR A 250 20.67 -1.97 8.06
N LEU A 251 19.40 -2.32 8.24
CA LEU A 251 18.68 -3.26 7.40
C LEU A 251 17.90 -2.61 6.24
N GLY A 252 17.84 -1.28 6.17
CA GLY A 252 17.09 -0.56 5.14
C GLY A 252 15.59 -0.81 5.21
N ALA A 253 15.00 -0.75 6.41
CA ALA A 253 13.55 -0.76 6.56
C ALA A 253 12.93 0.38 5.71
N PRO A 254 11.84 0.13 4.96
CA PRO A 254 11.16 1.16 4.18
C PRO A 254 10.68 2.37 4.99
N VAL A 255 10.27 3.41 4.26
CA VAL A 255 9.57 4.58 4.83
C VAL A 255 8.28 4.12 5.51
N GLY A 256 7.99 4.67 6.69
CA GLY A 256 6.76 4.36 7.43
C GLY A 256 6.89 4.47 8.94
N THR A 257 5.76 4.26 9.64
CA THR A 257 5.68 4.28 11.11
C THR A 257 5.57 2.86 11.66
N TYR A 258 6.52 2.50 12.53
CA TYR A 258 6.70 1.17 13.08
C TYR A 258 6.34 1.15 14.57
N ASN A 259 5.24 0.48 14.94
CA ASN A 259 4.89 0.21 16.34
C ASN A 259 5.81 -0.87 16.92
N GLN A 260 6.86 -0.48 17.66
CA GLN A 260 7.82 -1.40 18.26
C GLN A 260 7.63 -1.58 19.76
N LEU A 261 7.75 -2.83 20.21
CA LEU A 261 7.56 -3.24 21.59
C LEU A 261 8.75 -2.81 22.47
N ILE A 262 8.47 -2.13 23.57
CA ILE A 262 9.39 -1.93 24.70
C ILE A 262 8.99 -2.92 25.81
N MET A 263 9.98 -3.47 26.51
CA MET A 263 9.81 -4.33 27.69
C MET A 263 10.68 -3.84 28.85
N ALA A 264 10.10 -3.66 30.03
CA ALA A 264 10.80 -3.35 31.27
C ALA A 264 10.72 -4.51 32.27
N MET A 265 11.83 -4.74 32.99
CA MET A 265 12.01 -5.86 33.92
C MET A 265 12.41 -5.37 35.32
N SER A 266 11.94 -6.08 36.34
CA SER A 266 12.39 -5.95 37.74
C SER A 266 13.19 -7.20 38.15
N PRO A 267 14.15 -7.10 39.09
CA PRO A 267 14.86 -8.25 39.66
C PRO A 267 13.99 -9.11 40.59
N ASN A 268 12.73 -8.75 40.83
CA ASN A 268 11.83 -9.51 41.69
C ASN A 268 11.41 -10.85 41.07
N GLY A 269 11.54 -11.92 41.85
CA GLY A 269 11.46 -13.33 41.39
C GLY A 269 10.09 -13.82 40.91
N GLN A 270 9.11 -12.94 40.71
CA GLN A 270 7.87 -13.23 40.00
C GLN A 270 8.08 -13.24 38.47
N ASN A 271 9.12 -12.55 37.97
CA ASN A 271 9.46 -12.41 36.54
C ASN A 271 8.33 -11.83 35.66
N ILE A 272 7.41 -11.07 36.26
CA ILE A 272 6.37 -10.32 35.55
C ILE A 272 7.04 -9.14 34.85
N ASN A 273 6.69 -8.93 33.59
CA ASN A 273 7.24 -7.86 32.76
C ASN A 273 6.12 -6.90 32.38
N THR A 274 6.49 -5.63 32.25
CA THR A 274 5.60 -4.57 31.76
C THR A 274 6.09 -4.13 30.40
N TYR A 275 5.17 -3.84 29.49
CA TYR A 275 5.44 -3.55 28.10
C TYR A 275 4.63 -2.35 27.62
N ASN A 276 5.13 -1.64 26.62
CA ASN A 276 4.36 -0.67 25.86
C ASN A 276 4.88 -0.58 24.42
N TYR A 277 4.26 0.22 23.55
CA TYR A 277 4.67 0.40 22.16
C TYR A 277 5.13 1.83 21.88
N VAL A 278 6.31 1.96 21.27
CA VAL A 278 6.81 3.22 20.71
C VAL A 278 6.59 3.24 19.20
N GLN A 279 6.12 4.37 18.68
CA GLN A 279 6.12 4.64 17.23
C GLN A 279 7.49 5.13 16.80
N ILE A 280 8.15 4.36 15.93
CA ILE A 280 9.43 4.72 15.32
C ILE A 280 9.18 5.03 13.85
N THR A 281 9.54 6.23 13.41
CA THR A 281 9.32 6.67 12.03
C THR A 281 10.62 6.59 11.24
N VAL A 282 10.55 5.90 10.10
CA VAL A 282 11.52 6.00 9.00
C VAL A 282 10.95 6.99 8.00
N SER A 283 11.71 8.05 7.72
CA SER A 283 11.36 9.13 6.78
C SER A 283 12.03 8.91 5.43
N GLU A 284 11.57 9.61 4.39
CA GLU A 284 12.33 9.70 3.13
C GLU A 284 13.70 10.36 3.34
N ASP A 285 14.66 10.03 2.48
CA ASP A 285 15.98 10.66 2.49
C ASP A 285 15.98 11.97 1.73
N MET A 286 15.56 13.03 2.42
CA MET A 286 15.50 14.39 1.87
C MET A 286 16.89 14.99 1.56
N SER A 287 18.00 14.27 1.80
CA SER A 287 19.35 14.79 1.59
C SER A 287 19.88 14.66 0.16
N ASP A 288 19.31 13.75 -0.63
CA ASP A 288 19.60 13.57 -2.06
C ASP A 288 18.45 14.07 -2.96
N MET A 289 17.80 15.18 -2.56
CA MET A 289 16.70 15.84 -3.28
C MET A 289 17.05 17.24 -3.80
N ILE A 290 16.52 17.59 -4.96
CA ILE A 290 16.41 18.96 -5.50
C ILE A 290 14.93 19.29 -5.65
N TYR A 291 14.51 20.45 -5.16
CA TYR A 291 13.11 20.88 -5.19
C TYR A 291 12.85 21.84 -6.36
N VAL A 292 11.71 21.67 -7.02
CA VAL A 292 11.20 22.53 -8.11
C VAL A 292 9.76 22.94 -7.79
N ASP A 293 9.43 24.21 -8.01
CA ASP A 293 8.14 24.86 -7.77
C ASP A 293 8.11 26.18 -8.58
N ASP A 294 7.18 26.32 -9.55
CA ASP A 294 7.07 27.52 -10.38
C ASP A 294 6.39 28.71 -9.68
N SER A 295 5.80 28.51 -8.49
CA SER A 295 5.30 29.59 -7.64
C SER A 295 6.45 30.39 -6.98
N ASN A 296 7.68 29.84 -6.92
CA ASN A 296 8.82 30.51 -6.29
C ASN A 296 9.16 31.83 -6.99
N THR A 297 8.71 32.90 -6.36
CA THR A 297 8.92 34.29 -6.77
C THR A 297 9.91 35.04 -5.87
N SER A 298 10.69 34.31 -5.06
CA SER A 298 11.67 34.89 -4.13
C SER A 298 12.88 35.52 -4.83
N GLY A 299 13.21 35.06 -6.04
CA GLY A 299 14.44 35.42 -6.76
C GLY A 299 15.71 34.81 -6.14
N ILE A 300 15.54 33.74 -5.36
CA ILE A 300 16.59 32.80 -4.98
C ILE A 300 16.12 31.42 -5.45
N GLU A 301 16.94 30.78 -6.28
CA GLU A 301 16.77 29.40 -6.69
C GLU A 301 18.08 28.66 -6.35
N ASP A 302 18.08 27.85 -5.30
CA ASP A 302 19.22 27.01 -4.89
C ASP A 302 18.89 25.51 -4.81
N GLY A 303 17.65 25.15 -5.14
CA GLY A 303 17.16 23.78 -5.17
C GLY A 303 16.85 23.19 -3.81
N THR A 304 16.93 23.96 -2.73
CA THR A 304 16.42 23.54 -1.41
C THR A 304 14.92 23.80 -1.31
N GLN A 305 14.22 23.08 -0.43
CA GLN A 305 12.78 23.28 -0.17
C GLN A 305 12.41 24.73 0.23
N ALA A 306 13.38 25.53 0.68
CA ALA A 306 13.16 26.94 1.04
C ALA A 306 13.41 27.93 -0.11
N ASN A 307 14.14 27.52 -1.16
CA ASN A 307 14.38 28.30 -2.37
C ASN A 307 14.46 27.34 -3.59
N PRO A 308 13.35 26.67 -3.99
CA PRO A 308 13.35 25.68 -5.07
C PRO A 308 13.66 26.32 -6.43
N TYR A 309 13.95 25.51 -7.46
CA TYR A 309 14.04 26.04 -8.83
C TYR A 309 12.65 26.33 -9.40
N ASN A 310 12.51 27.38 -10.22
CA ASN A 310 11.22 27.74 -10.83
C ASN A 310 10.94 27.00 -12.16
N THR A 311 11.90 26.21 -12.65
CA THR A 311 11.73 25.30 -13.81
C THR A 311 12.27 23.90 -13.52
N ILE A 312 11.70 22.89 -14.19
CA ILE A 312 12.13 21.50 -14.09
C ILE A 312 13.53 21.34 -14.69
N GLN A 313 13.82 22.00 -15.81
CA GLN A 313 15.15 21.90 -16.43
C GLN A 313 16.26 22.43 -15.53
N GLU A 314 16.05 23.50 -14.76
CA GLU A 314 17.05 23.98 -13.79
C GLU A 314 17.28 22.96 -12.67
N GLY A 315 16.22 22.32 -12.17
CA GLY A 315 16.33 21.21 -11.21
C GLY A 315 17.11 20.02 -11.78
N VAL A 316 16.81 19.61 -13.02
CA VAL A 316 17.50 18.54 -13.75
C VAL A 316 18.97 18.89 -14.01
N ASP A 317 19.28 20.11 -14.45
CA ASP A 317 20.65 20.57 -14.70
C ASP A 317 21.47 20.64 -13.40
N ALA A 318 20.85 21.06 -12.28
CA ALA A 318 21.48 21.11 -10.96
C ALA A 318 21.71 19.73 -10.33
N ALA A 319 20.79 18.77 -10.52
CA ALA A 319 20.79 17.48 -9.83
C ALA A 319 22.11 16.69 -9.95
N PRO A 320 22.79 16.36 -8.83
CA PRO A 320 23.89 15.40 -8.82
C PRO A 320 23.45 14.00 -9.27
N VAL A 321 24.44 13.12 -9.50
CA VAL A 321 24.19 11.70 -9.78
C VAL A 321 23.52 11.04 -8.58
N ASN A 322 22.48 10.25 -8.87
CA ASN A 322 21.54 9.55 -7.99
C ASN A 322 20.55 10.44 -7.22
N TYR A 323 20.42 11.73 -7.56
CA TYR A 323 19.46 12.61 -6.89
C TYR A 323 18.04 12.47 -7.48
N THR A 324 17.06 12.82 -6.66
CA THR A 324 15.66 13.00 -7.08
C THR A 324 15.38 14.50 -7.28
N VAL A 325 14.88 14.87 -8.45
CA VAL A 325 14.25 16.18 -8.69
C VAL A 325 12.77 16.02 -8.33
N LEU A 326 12.36 16.60 -7.20
CA LEU A 326 10.98 16.60 -6.72
C LEU A 326 10.31 17.88 -7.22
N VAL A 327 9.34 17.73 -8.11
CA VAL A 327 8.61 18.80 -8.77
C VAL A 327 7.22 18.92 -8.15
N ASP A 328 6.89 20.12 -7.68
CA ASP A 328 5.57 20.40 -7.12
C ASP A 328 4.46 20.42 -8.19
N ASP A 329 3.20 20.41 -7.75
CA ASP A 329 2.04 20.64 -8.61
C ASP A 329 1.39 21.97 -8.21
N SER A 330 1.91 23.08 -8.72
CA SER A 330 1.30 24.42 -8.52
C SER A 330 -0.10 24.59 -9.14
N GLY A 331 -0.65 23.54 -9.76
CA GLY A 331 -1.86 23.57 -10.57
C GLY A 331 -1.70 24.31 -11.91
N ASN A 332 -0.53 24.89 -12.20
CA ASN A 332 -0.20 25.49 -13.49
C ASN A 332 0.50 24.46 -14.42
N ALA A 333 0.97 24.94 -15.57
CA ALA A 333 1.75 24.15 -16.51
C ALA A 333 3.21 24.61 -16.51
N TYR A 334 4.14 23.66 -16.39
CA TYR A 334 5.54 23.88 -16.73
C TYR A 334 5.65 23.95 -18.26
N GLU A 335 5.60 25.17 -18.82
CA GLU A 335 5.65 25.47 -20.26
C GLU A 335 7.06 25.28 -20.88
N GLU A 336 7.67 24.11 -20.65
CA GLU A 336 9.07 23.81 -20.99
C GLU A 336 9.27 22.44 -21.68
N GLN A 337 10.46 22.22 -22.24
CA GLN A 337 10.93 20.89 -22.65
C GLN A 337 11.96 20.42 -21.64
N VAL A 338 11.71 19.26 -21.02
CA VAL A 338 12.63 18.64 -20.06
C VAL A 338 13.59 17.69 -20.78
N ASP A 339 14.83 18.15 -21.01
CA ASP A 339 15.95 17.35 -21.50
C ASP A 339 16.55 16.55 -20.33
N MET A 340 16.19 15.27 -20.25
CA MET A 340 16.52 14.35 -19.16
C MET A 340 18.02 14.01 -19.08
N LYS A 341 18.45 13.62 -17.88
CA LYS A 341 19.86 13.42 -17.49
C LYS A 341 20.08 11.99 -16.95
N SER A 342 21.28 11.44 -17.12
CA SER A 342 21.59 10.09 -16.66
C SER A 342 21.75 9.99 -15.15
N ASN A 343 21.30 8.89 -14.54
CA ASN A 343 21.40 8.62 -13.10
C ASN A 343 20.64 9.65 -12.26
N ILE A 344 19.43 10.06 -12.66
CA ILE A 344 18.52 10.85 -11.79
C ILE A 344 17.10 10.31 -11.86
N ILE A 345 16.33 10.60 -10.82
CA ILE A 345 14.87 10.45 -10.81
C ILE A 345 14.28 11.85 -10.97
N VAL A 346 13.28 12.03 -11.81
CA VAL A 346 12.43 13.23 -11.84
C VAL A 346 11.03 12.79 -11.45
N ARG A 347 10.52 13.32 -10.34
CA ARG A 347 9.27 12.89 -9.68
C ARG A 347 8.33 14.09 -9.53
N SER A 348 7.10 13.93 -9.97
CA SER A 348 6.00 14.80 -9.57
C SER A 348 5.54 14.43 -8.16
N GLY A 349 5.36 15.42 -7.28
CA GLY A 349 4.73 15.24 -5.99
C GLY A 349 4.46 16.58 -5.32
N ASN A 350 3.21 16.83 -4.94
CA ASN A 350 2.83 18.01 -4.17
C ASN A 350 3.46 17.93 -2.77
N TRP A 351 4.50 18.74 -2.54
CA TRP A 351 5.36 18.68 -1.35
C TRP A 351 5.16 19.84 -0.38
N ASP A 352 4.35 20.84 -0.75
CA ASP A 352 3.87 21.89 0.14
C ASP A 352 2.33 21.85 0.32
N ASP A 353 1.75 22.87 0.98
CA ASP A 353 0.31 22.93 1.30
C ASP A 353 -0.48 23.87 0.34
N SER A 354 0.14 24.41 -0.71
CA SER A 354 -0.30 25.67 -1.33
C SER A 354 -1.25 25.54 -2.53
N ASP A 355 -1.02 24.58 -3.43
CA ASP A 355 -1.75 24.42 -4.70
C ASP A 355 -2.10 22.93 -5.01
N GLY A 356 -2.54 22.66 -6.24
CA GLY A 356 -2.36 21.36 -6.89
C GLY A 356 -3.55 20.40 -7.04
N THR A 357 -3.29 19.38 -7.84
CA THR A 357 -4.16 18.21 -8.11
C THR A 357 -3.47 16.87 -7.80
N GLY A 358 -2.18 16.90 -7.47
CA GLY A 358 -1.34 15.73 -7.17
C GLY A 358 -0.46 15.26 -8.33
N ARG A 359 -0.47 15.95 -9.48
CA ARG A 359 0.32 15.60 -10.68
C ARG A 359 0.77 16.84 -11.45
N ALA A 360 2.02 17.25 -11.24
CA ALA A 360 2.69 18.32 -11.96
C ALA A 360 2.51 18.16 -13.48
N PHE A 361 2.18 19.25 -14.16
CA PHE A 361 1.81 19.22 -15.58
C PHE A 361 2.91 19.81 -16.47
N ILE A 362 3.59 18.96 -17.24
CA ILE A 362 4.59 19.39 -18.25
C ILE A 362 3.89 19.59 -19.59
N ASP A 363 3.92 20.80 -20.16
CA ASP A 363 3.33 21.08 -21.47
C ASP A 363 4.35 21.74 -22.40
N GLY A 364 4.74 21.04 -23.47
CA GLY A 364 5.90 21.41 -24.28
C GLY A 364 5.75 22.74 -25.04
N PRO A 365 6.86 23.43 -25.35
CA PRO A 365 6.84 24.68 -26.11
C PRO A 365 6.28 24.51 -27.53
N GLU A 366 5.53 25.50 -28.03
CA GLU A 366 4.82 25.56 -29.33
C GLU A 366 5.72 25.57 -30.59
N ALA A 367 6.78 24.76 -30.62
CA ALA A 367 7.70 24.67 -31.74
C ALA A 367 7.47 23.41 -32.62
N VAL A 368 8.36 23.23 -33.58
CA VAL A 368 8.43 22.04 -34.44
C VAL A 368 9.61 21.17 -34.02
N ASN A 369 9.36 19.87 -33.85
CA ASN A 369 10.31 18.87 -33.34
C ASN A 369 10.72 19.06 -31.85
N THR A 370 9.98 19.83 -31.07
CA THR A 370 10.04 19.82 -29.59
C THR A 370 9.17 18.71 -29.01
N HIS A 371 9.49 18.33 -27.78
CA HIS A 371 8.81 17.32 -26.96
C HIS A 371 8.57 17.92 -25.58
N SER A 372 7.64 17.40 -24.78
CA SER A 372 7.50 17.83 -23.38
C SER A 372 8.62 17.23 -22.52
N VAL A 373 9.02 15.99 -22.82
CA VAL A 373 10.13 15.27 -22.16
C VAL A 373 11.01 14.57 -23.20
N TYR A 374 12.34 14.70 -23.09
CA TYR A 374 13.30 14.12 -24.03
C TYR A 374 14.49 13.44 -23.35
N PHE A 375 14.69 12.15 -23.64
CA PHE A 375 15.86 11.37 -23.25
C PHE A 375 16.78 11.19 -24.47
N TYR A 376 17.96 11.80 -24.46
CA TYR A 376 18.93 11.69 -25.56
C TYR A 376 20.23 10.99 -25.11
N ASN A 377 20.38 9.71 -25.43
CA ASN A 377 21.50 8.85 -24.99
C ASN A 377 21.67 8.79 -23.46
N VAL A 378 20.56 8.97 -22.73
CA VAL A 378 20.47 8.94 -21.26
C VAL A 378 20.59 7.51 -20.73
N THR A 379 21.09 7.33 -19.51
CA THR A 379 21.17 6.01 -18.86
C THR A 379 20.67 6.06 -17.43
N ASP A 380 20.02 4.99 -16.99
CA ASP A 380 19.65 4.76 -15.58
C ASP A 380 18.84 5.95 -15.01
N ALA A 381 17.75 6.32 -15.69
CA ALA A 381 16.99 7.54 -15.40
C ALA A 381 15.47 7.30 -15.41
N THR A 382 14.78 7.88 -14.43
CA THR A 382 13.34 7.71 -14.23
C THR A 382 12.60 9.02 -14.40
N ILE A 383 11.41 8.98 -15.00
CA ILE A 383 10.38 10.00 -14.84
C ILE A 383 9.10 9.36 -14.26
N GLU A 384 8.55 9.93 -13.20
CA GLU A 384 7.40 9.37 -12.49
C GLU A 384 6.37 10.40 -11.99
N GLY A 385 5.10 10.00 -11.94
CA GLY A 385 3.98 10.78 -11.37
C GLY A 385 3.37 11.86 -12.28
N PHE A 386 4.08 12.32 -13.30
CA PHE A 386 3.68 13.50 -14.08
C PHE A 386 2.39 13.35 -14.88
N ARG A 387 1.70 14.48 -15.06
CA ARG A 387 0.81 14.69 -16.19
C ARG A 387 1.64 15.30 -17.33
N ILE A 388 1.56 14.75 -18.53
CA ILE A 388 2.36 15.20 -19.68
C ILE A 388 1.43 15.56 -20.85
N GLY A 389 1.56 16.79 -21.32
CA GLY A 389 0.77 17.43 -22.38
C GLY A 389 1.44 17.38 -23.76
N PHE A 390 0.80 18.02 -24.74
CA PHE A 390 1.28 18.09 -26.12
C PHE A 390 1.94 19.43 -26.39
N ALA A 391 3.21 19.40 -26.81
CA ALA A 391 3.88 20.55 -27.37
C ALA A 391 2.98 21.26 -28.41
N GLY A 392 2.61 22.52 -28.11
CA GLY A 392 1.25 23.06 -28.33
C GLY A 392 0.68 23.18 -29.77
N PRO A 393 -0.45 23.89 -29.95
CA PRO A 393 -1.18 23.95 -31.21
C PRO A 393 -0.32 24.56 -32.33
N CYS A 394 -0.19 23.85 -33.45
CA CYS A 394 0.50 24.38 -34.64
C CYS A 394 -0.32 24.17 -35.92
N ASP A 395 -0.30 25.18 -36.78
CA ASP A 395 -0.84 25.12 -38.15
C ASP A 395 0.11 24.33 -39.07
N GLY A 396 0.16 23.00 -38.95
CA GLY A 396 1.14 22.18 -39.70
C GLY A 396 0.74 20.72 -39.94
N TYR A 397 1.31 20.14 -41.01
CA TYR A 397 1.22 18.70 -41.34
C TYR A 397 2.16 17.83 -40.48
N ASP A 398 2.44 18.29 -39.27
CA ASP A 398 3.53 17.82 -38.43
C ASP A 398 3.11 16.72 -37.44
N TRP A 399 4.11 16.26 -36.71
CA TRP A 399 4.07 15.23 -35.69
C TRP A 399 4.34 15.89 -34.33
N THR A 400 3.62 15.46 -33.30
CA THR A 400 3.89 15.83 -31.90
C THR A 400 4.20 14.58 -31.08
N GLN A 401 5.08 14.73 -30.09
CA GLN A 401 5.42 13.68 -29.15
C GLN A 401 5.44 14.26 -27.73
N MET A 402 4.84 13.58 -26.77
CA MET A 402 4.80 14.04 -25.38
C MET A 402 6.12 13.66 -24.70
N LEU A 403 6.48 12.37 -24.77
CA LEU A 403 7.77 11.85 -24.31
C LEU A 403 8.52 11.15 -25.45
N ARG A 404 9.82 11.44 -25.58
CA ARG A 404 10.71 10.86 -26.57
C ARG A 404 11.99 10.28 -25.96
N VAL A 405 12.41 9.11 -26.44
CA VAL A 405 13.69 8.48 -26.13
C VAL A 405 14.46 8.18 -27.42
N ASP A 406 15.67 8.74 -27.57
CA ASP A 406 16.62 8.44 -28.65
C ASP A 406 17.94 7.91 -28.05
N GLY A 407 18.16 6.60 -28.18
CA GLY A 407 19.29 5.90 -27.56
C GLY A 407 19.17 5.81 -26.04
N GLY A 408 20.18 5.20 -25.40
CA GLY A 408 20.22 5.05 -23.94
C GLY A 408 19.82 3.66 -23.43
N SER A 409 19.81 3.50 -22.10
CA SER A 409 19.48 2.24 -21.43
C SER A 409 19.11 2.40 -19.96
N GLY A 410 18.22 1.56 -19.43
CA GLY A 410 17.75 1.70 -18.04
C GLY A 410 16.87 2.94 -17.87
N ILE A 411 15.95 3.17 -18.80
CA ILE A 411 15.06 4.33 -18.77
C ILE A 411 13.68 3.86 -18.31
N THR A 412 13.18 4.44 -17.23
CA THR A 412 11.86 4.12 -16.66
C THR A 412 10.91 5.29 -16.85
N VAL A 413 9.72 4.98 -17.37
CA VAL A 413 8.56 5.88 -17.41
C VAL A 413 7.47 5.20 -16.59
N GLU A 414 7.22 5.69 -15.38
CA GLU A 414 6.30 5.06 -14.43
C GLU A 414 5.20 6.03 -13.98
N ASP A 415 3.98 5.54 -13.75
CA ASP A 415 2.83 6.33 -13.27
C ASP A 415 2.68 7.72 -13.93
N CYS A 416 2.69 7.78 -15.27
CA CYS A 416 2.53 9.04 -16.01
C CYS A 416 1.17 9.11 -16.72
N LEU A 417 0.51 10.27 -16.62
CA LEU A 417 -0.74 10.59 -17.31
C LEU A 417 -0.48 11.39 -18.59
N PHE A 418 -0.48 10.69 -19.72
CA PHE A 418 -0.39 11.27 -21.06
C PHE A 418 -1.78 11.68 -21.53
N THR A 419 -2.05 12.98 -21.61
CA THR A 419 -3.40 13.50 -21.92
C THR A 419 -3.37 14.89 -22.56
N GLY A 420 -4.37 15.20 -23.39
CA GLY A 420 -4.49 16.52 -24.02
C GLY A 420 -5.23 16.50 -25.36
N GLN A 421 -5.44 17.69 -25.91
CA GLN A 421 -6.00 17.88 -27.25
C GLN A 421 -4.90 18.26 -28.23
N THR A 422 -4.97 17.77 -29.48
CA THR A 422 -3.98 18.15 -30.50
C THR A 422 -4.53 18.27 -31.91
N ASP A 423 -3.97 19.23 -32.64
CA ASP A 423 -4.30 19.55 -34.03
C ASP A 423 -3.28 19.00 -35.05
N ARG A 424 -2.28 18.29 -34.54
CA ARG A 424 -1.14 17.73 -35.28
C ARG A 424 -1.56 16.45 -36.03
N TYR A 425 -1.03 16.26 -37.25
CA TYR A 425 -1.41 15.14 -38.12
C TYR A 425 -0.95 13.77 -37.59
N LYS A 426 0.21 13.72 -36.91
CA LYS A 426 0.68 12.52 -36.20
C LYS A 426 0.86 12.76 -34.71
N VAL A 427 0.51 11.76 -33.91
CA VAL A 427 0.41 11.86 -32.45
C VAL A 427 1.12 10.65 -31.83
N TYR A 428 2.13 10.92 -31.00
CA TYR A 428 2.96 9.91 -30.34
C TYR A 428 3.08 10.23 -28.83
N PRO A 429 2.18 9.78 -27.95
CA PRO A 429 2.34 9.96 -26.50
C PRO A 429 3.70 9.50 -25.99
N ILE A 430 4.13 8.28 -26.37
CA ILE A 430 5.48 7.79 -26.11
C ILE A 430 6.15 7.34 -27.42
N PHE A 431 7.39 7.79 -27.65
CA PHE A 431 8.24 7.37 -28.77
C PHE A 431 9.62 6.92 -28.28
N VAL A 432 10.01 5.68 -28.56
CA VAL A 432 11.29 5.08 -28.15
C VAL A 432 12.07 4.57 -29.37
N ASN A 433 13.35 4.91 -29.48
CA ASN A 433 14.14 4.63 -30.68
C ASN A 433 15.61 4.30 -30.36
N ASN A 434 16.03 3.08 -30.66
CA ASN A 434 17.39 2.53 -30.45
C ASN A 434 17.87 2.51 -28.97
N ALA A 435 16.95 2.47 -27.99
CA ALA A 435 17.25 2.38 -26.56
C ALA A 435 16.98 0.97 -26.02
N SER A 436 17.78 0.48 -25.06
CA SER A 436 17.72 -0.93 -24.60
C SER A 436 17.43 -1.06 -23.11
N GLY A 437 16.51 -1.94 -22.70
CA GLY A 437 16.07 -1.99 -21.31
C GLY A 437 15.36 -0.69 -20.93
N VAL A 438 14.29 -0.38 -21.66
CA VAL A 438 13.36 0.70 -21.35
C VAL A 438 12.12 0.08 -20.73
N GLU A 439 11.59 0.66 -19.67
CA GLU A 439 10.37 0.20 -19.00
C GLU A 439 9.30 1.29 -19.03
N ILE A 440 8.10 0.92 -19.46
CA ILE A 440 6.91 1.78 -19.46
C ILE A 440 5.86 1.07 -18.60
N ALA A 441 5.66 1.60 -17.39
CA ALA A 441 4.92 0.93 -16.31
C ALA A 441 3.81 1.82 -15.75
N ASN A 442 2.67 1.24 -15.37
CA ASN A 442 1.63 1.92 -14.61
C ASN A 442 1.09 3.23 -15.24
N CYS A 443 1.35 3.49 -16.53
CA CYS A 443 1.01 4.76 -17.17
C CYS A 443 -0.41 4.76 -17.75
N ARG A 444 -1.00 5.95 -17.86
CA ARG A 444 -2.31 6.17 -18.48
C ARG A 444 -2.17 7.07 -19.71
N ILE A 445 -2.47 6.54 -20.90
CA ILE A 445 -2.59 7.28 -22.15
C ILE A 445 -4.08 7.42 -22.46
N ALA A 446 -4.68 8.56 -22.07
CA ALA A 446 -6.14 8.69 -22.09
C ALA A 446 -6.66 10.10 -22.40
N SER A 447 -7.91 10.18 -22.87
CA SER A 447 -8.57 11.43 -23.29
C SER A 447 -7.76 12.20 -24.36
N ILE A 448 -7.13 11.46 -25.28
CA ILE A 448 -6.49 12.05 -26.46
C ILE A 448 -7.58 12.31 -27.50
N ASP A 449 -7.97 13.58 -27.63
CA ASP A 449 -8.92 14.06 -28.63
C ASP A 449 -8.25 15.10 -29.54
N ARG A 450 -8.96 15.54 -30.59
CA ARG A 450 -8.53 16.65 -31.43
C ARG A 450 -8.69 18.01 -30.73
N GLY A 451 -7.98 19.01 -31.23
CA GLY A 451 -8.33 20.42 -31.02
C GLY A 451 -9.38 20.88 -32.06
N PHE A 452 -9.10 22.02 -32.71
CA PHE A 452 -10.01 22.66 -33.68
C PHE A 452 -9.75 22.26 -35.14
N SER A 453 -8.64 21.59 -35.42
CA SER A 453 -8.21 21.18 -36.75
C SER A 453 -9.13 20.11 -37.34
N GLN A 454 -9.25 20.13 -38.66
CA GLN A 454 -9.84 19.02 -39.40
C GLN A 454 -8.89 17.84 -39.52
N ASN A 455 -7.57 18.03 -39.45
CA ASN A 455 -6.56 17.00 -39.73
C ASN A 455 -5.78 16.53 -38.47
N GLY A 456 -6.21 16.88 -37.26
CA GLY A 456 -5.62 16.39 -36.00
C GLY A 456 -5.83 14.89 -35.78
N CYS A 457 -4.83 14.20 -35.23
CA CYS A 457 -4.91 12.77 -34.87
C CYS A 457 -5.34 11.86 -36.04
N VAL A 458 -4.78 12.08 -37.24
CA VAL A 458 -4.97 11.19 -38.40
C VAL A 458 -4.11 9.92 -38.29
N SER A 459 -2.93 10.05 -37.69
CA SER A 459 -2.04 8.94 -37.38
C SER A 459 -1.71 8.94 -35.89
N PHE A 460 -2.19 7.95 -35.14
CA PHE A 460 -1.94 7.80 -33.70
C PHE A 460 -1.06 6.59 -33.44
N ARG A 461 -0.08 6.76 -32.56
CA ARG A 461 0.84 5.72 -32.08
C ARG A 461 1.06 5.87 -30.58
N GLY A 462 0.22 5.23 -29.77
CA GLY A 462 0.17 5.42 -28.31
C GLY A 462 1.52 5.20 -27.64
N ILE A 463 2.04 3.98 -27.78
CA ILE A 463 3.44 3.63 -27.50
C ILE A 463 4.07 3.18 -28.82
N TYR A 464 5.02 3.95 -29.35
CA TYR A 464 5.85 3.54 -30.48
C TYR A 464 7.26 3.18 -30.02
N ALA A 465 7.76 2.01 -30.41
CA ALA A 465 9.15 1.64 -30.17
C ALA A 465 9.84 1.03 -31.41
N GLN A 466 11.09 1.42 -31.66
CA GLN A 466 11.89 0.91 -32.76
C GLN A 466 13.31 0.55 -32.32
N SER A 467 13.78 -0.65 -32.67
CA SER A 467 15.12 -1.16 -32.33
C SER A 467 15.41 -1.20 -30.82
N CYS A 468 14.42 -1.55 -29.99
CA CYS A 468 14.47 -1.47 -28.53
C CYS A 468 14.53 -2.86 -27.86
N PRO A 469 15.70 -3.52 -27.79
CA PRO A 469 15.81 -4.85 -27.20
C PRO A 469 15.59 -4.80 -25.68
N GLY A 470 14.82 -5.77 -25.15
CA GLY A 470 14.48 -5.82 -23.73
C GLY A 470 13.55 -4.70 -23.26
N LEU A 471 12.73 -4.13 -24.15
CA LEU A 471 11.65 -3.21 -23.79
C LEU A 471 10.55 -3.92 -23.00
N ILE A 472 10.15 -3.33 -21.87
CA ILE A 472 9.05 -3.79 -21.02
C ILE A 472 7.92 -2.76 -21.09
N VAL A 473 6.70 -3.22 -21.35
CA VAL A 473 5.47 -2.40 -21.36
C VAL A 473 4.45 -3.10 -20.47
N ARG A 474 4.27 -2.64 -19.23
CA ARG A 474 3.40 -3.31 -18.24
C ARG A 474 2.38 -2.41 -17.57
N ASN A 475 1.25 -2.99 -17.18
CA ASN A 475 0.26 -2.34 -16.31
C ASN A 475 -0.25 -0.98 -16.84
N ASN A 476 -0.33 -0.75 -18.16
CA ASN A 476 -0.74 0.56 -18.71
C ASN A 476 -2.23 0.59 -19.10
N VAL A 477 -2.90 1.74 -18.94
CA VAL A 477 -4.21 2.02 -19.58
C VAL A 477 -3.98 2.79 -20.87
N LEU A 478 -4.60 2.36 -21.98
CA LEU A 478 -4.70 3.14 -23.21
C LEU A 478 -6.19 3.23 -23.61
N ALA A 479 -6.79 4.41 -23.42
CA ALA A 479 -8.26 4.60 -23.38
C ALA A 479 -8.74 5.90 -24.03
N ASP A 480 -10.02 5.96 -24.42
CA ASP A 480 -10.70 7.18 -24.91
C ASP A 480 -9.99 7.91 -26.07
N ILE A 481 -9.28 7.16 -26.92
CA ILE A 481 -8.54 7.73 -28.05
C ILE A 481 -9.48 8.03 -29.22
N ARG A 482 -9.48 9.29 -29.68
CA ARG A 482 -10.40 9.78 -30.73
C ARG A 482 -9.64 10.50 -31.86
N SER A 483 -10.20 10.45 -33.07
CA SER A 483 -9.67 11.09 -34.27
C SER A 483 -10.67 12.04 -34.92
N THR A 484 -10.19 12.95 -35.77
CA THR A 484 -11.02 13.87 -36.55
C THR A 484 -12.00 13.17 -37.50
N GLU A 485 -13.22 13.69 -37.57
CA GLU A 485 -14.30 13.30 -38.50
C GLU A 485 -14.05 13.72 -39.97
N ASP A 486 -12.80 13.73 -40.43
CA ASP A 486 -12.39 14.20 -41.76
C ASP A 486 -12.52 13.13 -42.87
N GLU A 487 -12.05 13.48 -44.07
CA GLU A 487 -12.02 12.60 -45.26
C GLU A 487 -10.73 11.74 -45.35
N ALA A 488 -9.77 11.88 -44.42
CA ALA A 488 -8.46 11.24 -44.48
C ALA A 488 -8.48 9.82 -43.88
N SER A 489 -7.72 8.92 -44.51
CA SER A 489 -7.50 7.57 -43.98
C SER A 489 -6.71 7.61 -42.67
N LYS A 490 -7.19 6.88 -41.65
CA LYS A 490 -6.61 6.84 -40.30
C LYS A 490 -5.67 5.66 -40.14
N GLU A 491 -4.58 5.86 -39.39
CA GLU A 491 -3.75 4.77 -38.87
C GLU A 491 -3.65 4.92 -37.34
N ILE A 492 -4.32 4.04 -36.60
CA ILE A 492 -4.40 4.05 -35.14
C ILE A 492 -3.75 2.78 -34.61
N ASN A 493 -2.48 2.87 -34.20
CA ASN A 493 -1.76 1.77 -33.57
C ASN A 493 -1.62 2.10 -32.08
N ILE A 494 -2.18 1.30 -31.18
CA ILE A 494 -2.19 1.66 -29.75
C ILE A 494 -0.84 1.36 -29.10
N ILE A 495 -0.27 0.18 -29.37
CA ILE A 495 1.12 -0.16 -29.09
C ILE A 495 1.73 -0.70 -30.39
N GLU A 496 2.80 -0.07 -30.91
CA GLU A 496 3.53 -0.49 -32.11
C GLU A 496 5.02 -0.63 -31.80
N ILE A 497 5.55 -1.84 -31.97
CA ILE A 497 6.93 -2.17 -31.65
C ILE A 497 7.57 -2.87 -32.85
N SER A 498 8.71 -2.34 -33.32
CA SER A 498 9.41 -2.81 -34.52
C SER A 498 10.88 -3.12 -34.26
N GLY A 499 11.39 -4.21 -34.86
CA GLY A 499 12.82 -4.58 -34.86
C GLY A 499 13.43 -4.82 -33.48
N SER A 500 12.61 -5.18 -32.49
CA SER A 500 12.94 -5.19 -31.07
C SER A 500 12.83 -6.61 -30.51
N ALA A 501 13.95 -7.20 -30.07
CA ALA A 501 13.97 -8.57 -29.56
C ALA A 501 13.73 -8.65 -28.05
N ASN A 502 13.14 -9.77 -27.59
CA ASN A 502 12.84 -10.04 -26.18
C ASN A 502 12.00 -8.92 -25.52
N VAL A 503 10.95 -8.46 -26.21
CA VAL A 503 10.01 -7.46 -25.69
C VAL A 503 9.00 -8.13 -24.77
N ILE A 504 8.65 -7.52 -23.63
CA ILE A 504 7.62 -8.03 -22.72
C ILE A 504 6.46 -7.03 -22.70
N ILE A 505 5.27 -7.46 -23.11
CA ILE A 505 4.04 -6.66 -23.00
C ILE A 505 3.05 -7.42 -22.12
N LYS A 506 2.77 -6.92 -20.91
CA LYS A 506 1.88 -7.61 -19.97
C LYS A 506 0.95 -6.73 -19.15
N ASN A 507 -0.20 -7.26 -18.75
CA ASN A 507 -1.16 -6.60 -17.84
C ASN A 507 -1.70 -5.25 -18.39
N ASN A 508 -1.61 -4.97 -19.69
CA ASN A 508 -2.08 -3.71 -20.26
C ASN A 508 -3.57 -3.79 -20.61
N LEU A 509 -4.29 -2.68 -20.39
CA LEU A 509 -5.68 -2.49 -20.78
C LEU A 509 -5.75 -1.54 -21.99
N ILE A 510 -6.33 -2.01 -23.09
CA ILE A 510 -6.69 -1.18 -24.25
C ILE A 510 -8.21 -1.21 -24.36
N HIS A 511 -8.88 -0.06 -24.24
CA HIS A 511 -10.35 0.02 -24.36
C HIS A 511 -10.86 1.36 -24.92
N HIS A 512 -12.16 1.42 -25.28
CA HIS A 512 -12.83 2.59 -25.87
C HIS A 512 -12.02 3.30 -26.98
N ILE A 513 -11.44 2.53 -27.90
CA ILE A 513 -10.69 3.05 -29.04
C ILE A 513 -11.67 3.28 -30.20
N ILE A 514 -12.14 4.53 -30.35
CA ILE A 514 -13.23 4.89 -31.27
C ILE A 514 -12.79 6.07 -32.18
N PRO A 515 -11.90 5.82 -33.15
CA PRO A 515 -11.57 6.81 -34.17
C PRO A 515 -12.76 7.04 -35.11
N ARG A 516 -13.14 8.30 -35.27
CA ARG A 516 -14.12 8.70 -36.28
C ARG A 516 -13.47 8.95 -37.63
N ALA A 517 -14.22 8.66 -38.68
CA ALA A 517 -14.04 9.21 -40.02
C ALA A 517 -15.39 9.77 -40.48
N GLY A 518 -15.40 10.78 -41.35
CA GLY A 518 -16.65 11.42 -41.79
C GLY A 518 -17.61 10.43 -42.46
N VAL A 519 -18.86 10.37 -42.01
CA VAL A 519 -19.87 9.45 -42.55
C VAL A 519 -20.17 9.77 -44.02
N GLY A 520 -19.73 8.88 -44.92
CA GLY A 520 -19.99 8.93 -46.37
C GLY A 520 -18.76 9.15 -47.27
N TYR A 521 -17.55 9.25 -46.71
CA TYR A 521 -16.32 9.55 -47.46
C TYR A 521 -15.42 8.33 -47.66
N MET A 522 -14.34 8.48 -48.45
CA MET A 522 -13.46 7.36 -48.86
C MET A 522 -12.25 7.12 -47.94
N GLY A 523 -12.20 7.76 -46.78
CA GLY A 523 -11.16 7.50 -45.77
C GLY A 523 -11.25 6.07 -45.24
N ALA A 524 -10.11 5.40 -45.16
CA ALA A 524 -9.97 4.03 -44.66
C ALA A 524 -9.35 4.02 -43.26
N ILE A 525 -9.90 3.25 -42.32
CA ILE A 525 -9.29 3.08 -40.98
C ILE A 525 -8.50 1.77 -40.91
N LEU A 526 -7.22 1.88 -40.57
CA LEU A 526 -6.41 0.78 -40.06
C LEU A 526 -6.22 0.96 -38.56
N MET A 527 -6.74 0.03 -37.76
CA MET A 527 -6.51 -0.05 -36.33
C MET A 527 -5.71 -1.30 -35.94
N LYS A 528 -4.78 -1.12 -35.00
CA LYS A 528 -4.04 -2.20 -34.34
C LYS A 528 -4.02 -1.93 -32.83
N GLY A 529 -4.38 -2.90 -32.01
CA GLY A 529 -4.20 -2.82 -30.55
C GLY A 529 -2.71 -2.95 -30.23
N ILE A 530 -2.21 -4.17 -30.21
CA ILE A 530 -0.77 -4.49 -30.09
C ILE A 530 -0.24 -4.95 -31.46
N TYR A 531 0.77 -4.24 -31.98
CA TYR A 531 1.46 -4.54 -33.23
C TYR A 531 2.94 -4.84 -33.00
N LEU A 532 3.35 -6.09 -33.23
CA LEU A 532 4.75 -6.53 -33.24
C LEU A 532 5.25 -6.74 -34.67
N ASN A 533 6.43 -6.22 -34.99
CA ASN A 533 7.01 -6.26 -36.34
C ASN A 533 8.50 -6.59 -36.31
N ASN A 534 8.87 -7.82 -36.65
CA ASN A 534 10.23 -8.36 -36.51
C ASN A 534 10.75 -8.29 -35.06
N CYS A 535 9.94 -8.77 -34.12
CA CYS A 535 10.19 -8.75 -32.67
C CYS A 535 10.35 -10.18 -32.09
N PRO A 536 11.45 -10.89 -32.40
CA PRO A 536 11.62 -12.29 -32.02
C PRO A 536 11.80 -12.47 -30.50
N GLY A 537 11.33 -13.61 -29.99
CA GLY A 537 11.47 -13.98 -28.57
C GLY A 537 10.66 -13.11 -27.59
N SER A 538 9.63 -12.42 -28.08
CA SER A 538 8.81 -11.51 -27.26
C SER A 538 7.70 -12.25 -26.49
N GLU A 539 7.24 -11.67 -25.39
CA GLU A 539 6.19 -12.20 -24.52
C GLU A 539 4.96 -11.28 -24.54
N LEU A 540 3.78 -11.86 -24.75
CA LEU A 540 2.48 -11.21 -24.70
C LEU A 540 1.60 -11.95 -23.68
N ALA A 541 1.50 -11.44 -22.45
CA ALA A 541 0.81 -12.08 -21.33
C ALA A 541 -0.25 -11.19 -20.68
N ASN A 542 -1.38 -11.72 -20.21
CA ASN A 542 -2.33 -10.99 -19.35
C ASN A 542 -2.84 -9.63 -19.91
N ASN A 543 -2.81 -9.36 -21.22
CA ASN A 543 -3.32 -8.10 -21.77
C ASN A 543 -4.82 -8.22 -22.10
N THR A 544 -5.57 -7.13 -21.90
CA THR A 544 -6.98 -7.02 -22.31
C THR A 544 -7.12 -6.01 -23.42
N ILE A 545 -7.80 -6.40 -24.51
CA ILE A 545 -8.16 -5.50 -25.60
C ILE A 545 -9.68 -5.60 -25.81
N ASP A 546 -10.38 -4.54 -25.42
CA ASP A 546 -11.83 -4.41 -25.50
C ASP A 546 -12.25 -3.22 -26.38
N SER A 547 -13.49 -3.23 -26.86
CA SER A 547 -14.18 -2.04 -27.41
C SER A 547 -13.36 -1.19 -28.40
N MET A 548 -12.64 -1.85 -29.32
CA MET A 548 -12.01 -1.21 -30.47
C MET A 548 -13.01 -1.12 -31.62
N ASP A 549 -13.57 0.06 -31.89
CA ASP A 549 -14.61 0.23 -32.90
C ASP A 549 -14.24 1.20 -34.04
N SER A 550 -14.46 0.75 -35.28
CA SER A 550 -14.38 1.56 -36.51
C SER A 550 -15.72 1.66 -37.23
N SER A 551 -16.85 1.41 -36.54
CA SER A 551 -18.18 1.28 -37.15
C SER A 551 -18.66 2.55 -37.86
N ASP A 552 -18.29 3.74 -37.37
CA ASP A 552 -18.58 5.04 -37.98
C ASP A 552 -17.95 5.23 -39.38
N ALA A 553 -16.87 4.50 -39.72
CA ALA A 553 -16.11 4.71 -40.95
C ALA A 553 -16.68 3.95 -42.16
N TYR A 554 -16.79 4.64 -43.30
CA TYR A 554 -17.57 4.13 -44.44
C TYR A 554 -16.80 3.18 -45.39
N PHE A 555 -15.46 3.26 -45.47
CA PHE A 555 -14.67 2.64 -46.54
C PHE A 555 -13.49 1.81 -45.99
N ILE A 556 -13.31 0.58 -46.49
CA ILE A 556 -12.19 -0.35 -46.18
C ILE A 556 -11.58 -0.22 -44.77
N ASN A 557 -12.28 -0.72 -43.75
CA ASN A 557 -11.75 -0.75 -42.38
C ASN A 557 -11.11 -2.11 -42.04
N GLN A 558 -10.03 -2.07 -41.28
CA GLN A 558 -9.40 -3.25 -40.67
C GLN A 558 -9.08 -2.95 -39.21
N VAL A 559 -9.50 -3.83 -38.30
CA VAL A 559 -9.23 -3.73 -36.86
C VAL A 559 -8.64 -5.05 -36.39
N MET A 560 -7.45 -4.98 -35.80
CA MET A 560 -6.70 -6.15 -35.35
C MET A 560 -6.33 -5.92 -33.88
N ALA A 561 -6.89 -6.69 -32.95
CA ALA A 561 -6.52 -6.53 -31.54
C ALA A 561 -5.03 -6.84 -31.34
N PHE A 562 -4.58 -7.98 -31.87
CA PHE A 562 -3.16 -8.31 -32.00
C PHE A 562 -2.79 -8.51 -33.47
N PHE A 563 -1.72 -7.86 -33.93
CA PHE A 563 -1.08 -8.15 -35.21
C PHE A 563 0.41 -8.41 -34.98
N ILE A 564 0.89 -9.57 -35.39
CA ILE A 564 2.25 -10.04 -35.19
C ILE A 564 2.85 -10.38 -36.56
N GLU A 565 3.84 -9.62 -37.01
CA GLU A 565 4.55 -9.82 -38.28
C GLU A 565 6.02 -10.16 -38.04
N GLY A 566 6.54 -11.19 -38.73
CA GLY A 566 7.98 -11.55 -38.74
C GLY A 566 8.60 -11.84 -37.37
N SER A 567 7.77 -12.05 -36.34
CA SER A 567 8.18 -12.17 -34.95
C SER A 567 8.12 -13.64 -34.54
N ASP A 568 9.23 -14.35 -34.76
CA ASP A 568 9.33 -15.77 -34.45
C ASP A 568 9.60 -16.01 -32.95
N GLY A 569 9.02 -17.09 -32.42
CA GLY A 569 9.18 -17.47 -31.01
C GLY A 569 8.50 -16.52 -30.03
N VAL A 570 7.38 -15.90 -30.42
CA VAL A 570 6.53 -15.13 -29.49
C VAL A 570 5.75 -16.07 -28.59
N THR A 571 5.85 -15.87 -27.27
CA THR A 571 4.98 -16.49 -26.27
C THR A 571 3.71 -15.67 -26.14
N PHE A 572 2.55 -16.33 -26.17
CA PHE A 572 1.24 -15.67 -26.15
C PHE A 572 0.28 -16.44 -25.22
N THR A 573 0.05 -15.89 -24.03
CA THR A 573 -0.65 -16.58 -22.93
C THR A 573 -1.63 -15.63 -22.23
N ASN A 574 -2.75 -16.13 -21.68
CA ASN A 574 -3.63 -15.37 -20.79
C ASN A 574 -4.23 -14.05 -21.34
N ASN A 575 -4.21 -13.76 -22.64
CA ASN A 575 -4.76 -12.50 -23.15
C ASN A 575 -6.30 -12.60 -23.33
N ILE A 576 -7.03 -11.49 -23.15
CA ILE A 576 -8.46 -11.39 -23.52
C ILE A 576 -8.63 -10.40 -24.68
N VAL A 577 -9.46 -10.77 -25.65
CA VAL A 577 -9.90 -9.90 -26.74
C VAL A 577 -11.41 -9.93 -26.86
N THR A 578 -12.08 -8.77 -26.84
CA THR A 578 -13.52 -8.69 -27.04
C THR A 578 -14.01 -7.39 -27.68
N HIS A 579 -15.25 -7.40 -28.20
CA HIS A 579 -15.94 -6.27 -28.84
C HIS A 579 -15.10 -5.52 -29.91
N ILE A 580 -14.42 -6.29 -30.77
CA ILE A 580 -13.54 -5.76 -31.82
C ILE A 580 -14.35 -5.51 -33.10
N TYR A 581 -14.76 -4.27 -33.34
CA TYR A 581 -15.78 -3.95 -34.32
C TYR A 581 -15.23 -3.20 -35.55
N SER A 582 -15.76 -3.59 -36.72
CA SER A 582 -15.36 -3.00 -38.00
C SER A 582 -16.50 -3.06 -39.01
N SER A 583 -16.73 -1.94 -39.71
CA SER A 583 -17.77 -1.78 -40.73
C SER A 583 -17.15 -1.48 -42.12
N GLY A 584 -17.97 -1.00 -43.07
CA GLY A 584 -17.52 -0.61 -44.40
C GLY A 584 -17.54 -1.75 -45.43
N PHE A 585 -17.06 -1.45 -46.64
CA PHE A 585 -17.21 -2.32 -47.81
C PHE A 585 -15.92 -2.36 -48.65
N PRO A 586 -15.44 -3.54 -49.15
CA PRO A 586 -15.85 -4.91 -48.85
C PRO A 586 -14.70 -5.90 -48.49
N PRO A 587 -14.94 -6.89 -47.61
CA PRO A 587 -15.74 -6.84 -46.37
C PRO A 587 -14.92 -6.18 -45.24
N PRO A 588 -15.53 -5.85 -44.08
CA PRO A 588 -14.78 -5.42 -42.90
C PRO A 588 -13.84 -6.50 -42.39
N LEU A 589 -12.66 -6.12 -41.89
CA LEU A 589 -11.66 -7.06 -41.38
C LEU A 589 -11.39 -6.85 -39.90
N ALA A 590 -12.39 -7.18 -39.07
CA ALA A 590 -12.22 -7.36 -37.63
C ALA A 590 -11.51 -8.70 -37.34
N ARG A 591 -10.44 -8.66 -36.55
CA ARG A 591 -9.59 -9.80 -36.22
C ARG A 591 -9.17 -9.76 -34.74
N GLY A 592 -9.20 -10.92 -34.09
CA GLY A 592 -8.62 -11.10 -32.76
C GLY A 592 -7.09 -11.08 -32.84
N VAL A 593 -6.50 -12.23 -33.14
CA VAL A 593 -5.05 -12.38 -33.36
C VAL A 593 -4.75 -12.65 -34.84
N GLN A 594 -3.87 -11.84 -35.42
CA GLN A 594 -3.31 -12.03 -36.77
C GLN A 594 -1.80 -12.30 -36.68
N ALA A 595 -1.33 -13.39 -37.29
CA ALA A 595 0.09 -13.64 -37.46
C ALA A 595 0.48 -13.76 -38.95
N TYR A 596 1.60 -13.13 -39.35
CA TYR A 596 2.10 -13.12 -40.72
C TYR A 596 3.63 -13.25 -40.76
N ASN A 597 4.17 -14.06 -41.67
CA ASN A 597 5.60 -14.40 -41.76
C ASN A 597 6.24 -15.01 -40.48
N CYS A 598 5.44 -15.37 -39.47
CA CYS A 598 5.82 -16.14 -38.28
C CYS A 598 4.72 -17.19 -37.98
N SER A 599 4.64 -17.71 -36.75
CA SER A 599 3.53 -18.52 -36.26
C SER A 599 3.30 -18.26 -34.77
N VAL A 600 2.04 -18.20 -34.34
CA VAL A 600 1.66 -17.85 -32.96
C VAL A 600 0.59 -18.81 -32.45
N VAL A 601 0.90 -19.53 -31.38
CA VAL A 601 -0.05 -20.35 -30.62
C VAL A 601 -0.53 -19.49 -29.46
N CYS A 602 -1.84 -19.33 -29.32
CA CYS A 602 -2.46 -18.45 -28.31
C CYS A 602 -2.99 -19.33 -27.18
N ASP A 603 -2.14 -19.63 -26.20
CA ASP A 603 -2.51 -20.42 -25.04
C ASP A 603 -3.33 -19.58 -24.05
N PHE A 604 -4.25 -20.21 -23.31
CA PHE A 604 -5.14 -19.60 -22.30
C PHE A 604 -5.75 -18.25 -22.70
N THR A 605 -6.13 -18.10 -23.97
CA THR A 605 -6.61 -16.83 -24.53
C THR A 605 -8.12 -16.88 -24.76
N ASP A 606 -8.89 -15.89 -24.29
CA ASP A 606 -10.30 -15.71 -24.66
C ASP A 606 -10.44 -14.71 -25.81
N ILE A 607 -11.20 -15.06 -26.84
CA ILE A 607 -11.47 -14.19 -27.99
C ILE A 607 -12.96 -14.22 -28.30
N TYR A 608 -13.66 -13.11 -28.06
CA TYR A 608 -15.12 -13.00 -28.12
C TYR A 608 -15.61 -11.81 -28.95
N ASP A 609 -16.86 -11.89 -29.43
CA ASP A 609 -17.55 -10.90 -30.28
C ASP A 609 -16.67 -10.09 -31.25
N ILE A 610 -15.92 -10.80 -32.09
CA ILE A 610 -15.08 -10.20 -33.13
C ILE A 610 -15.95 -9.91 -34.36
N GLY A 611 -15.98 -8.65 -34.79
CA GLY A 611 -16.75 -8.16 -35.92
C GLY A 611 -18.26 -8.07 -35.67
N PRO A 612 -19.01 -7.32 -36.49
CA PRO A 612 -20.45 -7.10 -36.25
C PRO A 612 -21.23 -8.42 -36.15
N GLY A 613 -21.71 -8.74 -34.94
CA GLY A 613 -22.43 -9.97 -34.63
C GLY A 613 -21.56 -11.24 -34.73
N GLY A 614 -20.31 -11.19 -34.30
CA GLY A 614 -19.39 -12.35 -34.27
C GLY A 614 -18.94 -12.87 -35.64
N ASN A 615 -18.97 -12.04 -36.70
CA ASN A 615 -18.62 -12.44 -38.08
C ASN A 615 -17.15 -12.21 -38.47
N GLY A 616 -16.32 -11.67 -37.58
CA GLY A 616 -14.88 -11.51 -37.75
C GLY A 616 -14.11 -12.80 -37.51
N ALA A 617 -12.77 -12.72 -37.53
CA ALA A 617 -11.90 -13.89 -37.37
C ALA A 617 -11.13 -13.83 -36.04
N ASN A 618 -11.44 -14.74 -35.11
CA ASN A 618 -10.70 -14.83 -33.84
C ASN A 618 -9.19 -15.04 -34.06
N TYR A 619 -8.84 -15.86 -35.05
CA TYR A 619 -7.46 -16.11 -35.48
C TYR A 619 -7.34 -15.96 -37.00
N PHE A 620 -6.26 -15.33 -37.48
CA PHE A 620 -6.01 -15.12 -38.90
C PHE A 620 -4.53 -15.32 -39.28
N GLY A 621 -4.29 -15.77 -40.52
CA GLY A 621 -2.95 -16.06 -41.02
C GLY A 621 -2.36 -17.30 -40.37
N SER A 622 -1.21 -17.16 -39.70
CA SER A 622 -0.51 -18.23 -38.96
C SER A 622 -0.82 -18.24 -37.45
N ALA A 623 -1.87 -17.55 -37.02
CA ALA A 623 -2.33 -17.56 -35.62
C ALA A 623 -3.27 -18.75 -35.39
N SER A 624 -3.19 -19.38 -34.21
CA SER A 624 -4.02 -20.53 -33.84
C SER A 624 -4.32 -20.60 -32.34
N PRO A 625 -5.49 -21.13 -31.92
CA PRO A 625 -5.78 -21.39 -30.52
C PRO A 625 -4.83 -22.45 -29.95
N GLY A 626 -4.35 -22.23 -28.72
CA GLY A 626 -3.52 -23.15 -27.96
C GLY A 626 -4.32 -24.01 -26.96
N VAL A 627 -3.61 -24.51 -25.95
CA VAL A 627 -4.18 -25.10 -24.74
C VAL A 627 -4.96 -24.03 -23.96
N GLY A 628 -6.11 -24.37 -23.39
CA GLY A 628 -6.89 -23.43 -22.57
C GLY A 628 -7.59 -22.28 -23.32
N ALA A 629 -7.36 -22.13 -24.63
CA ALA A 629 -8.01 -21.10 -25.43
C ALA A 629 -9.53 -21.29 -25.51
N ILE A 630 -10.27 -20.19 -25.37
CA ILE A 630 -11.74 -20.15 -25.33
C ILE A 630 -12.30 -19.03 -26.22
N SER A 631 -13.63 -18.97 -26.30
CA SER A 631 -14.36 -17.92 -27.04
C SER A 631 -15.72 -17.74 -26.37
N ALA A 632 -15.76 -16.92 -25.32
CA ALA A 632 -16.93 -16.72 -24.48
C ALA A 632 -16.97 -15.29 -23.93
N ASN A 633 -18.11 -14.86 -23.38
CA ASN A 633 -18.16 -13.54 -22.76
C ASN A 633 -17.29 -13.55 -21.48
N PRO A 634 -16.31 -12.63 -21.32
CA PRO A 634 -15.41 -12.62 -20.17
C PRO A 634 -16.10 -12.19 -18.85
N LEU A 635 -17.33 -11.66 -18.91
CA LEU A 635 -18.15 -11.27 -17.76
C LEU A 635 -17.40 -10.34 -16.79
N TYR A 636 -16.92 -9.21 -17.30
CA TYR A 636 -16.36 -8.12 -16.49
C TYR A 636 -17.36 -7.58 -15.46
N ILE A 637 -16.87 -7.09 -14.33
CA ILE A 637 -17.69 -6.57 -13.23
C ILE A 637 -18.33 -5.22 -13.60
N ASP A 638 -17.53 -4.22 -13.96
CA ASP A 638 -18.02 -2.92 -14.46
C ASP A 638 -17.03 -2.26 -15.43
N PRO A 639 -16.94 -2.74 -16.68
CA PRO A 639 -16.02 -2.19 -17.68
C PRO A 639 -16.37 -0.74 -18.07
N GLY A 640 -17.61 -0.30 -17.80
CA GLY A 640 -18.03 1.09 -18.03
C GLY A 640 -17.38 2.08 -17.07
N ASN A 641 -16.89 1.62 -15.92
CA ASN A 641 -16.05 2.34 -14.98
C ASN A 641 -14.62 1.77 -14.92
N GLU A 642 -14.16 1.15 -16.01
CA GLU A 642 -12.83 0.53 -16.17
C GLU A 642 -12.51 -0.65 -15.22
N GLN A 643 -13.51 -1.18 -14.50
CA GLN A 643 -13.36 -2.37 -13.66
C GLN A 643 -13.43 -3.63 -14.53
N TYR A 644 -12.32 -3.89 -15.24
CA TYR A 644 -12.10 -5.06 -16.10
C TYR A 644 -11.80 -6.35 -15.33
N ASP A 645 -11.94 -6.35 -14.01
CA ASP A 645 -11.99 -7.56 -13.19
C ASP A 645 -13.09 -8.51 -13.68
N ILE A 646 -12.74 -9.78 -13.77
CA ILE A 646 -13.61 -10.84 -14.28
C ILE A 646 -14.43 -11.46 -13.14
N SER A 647 -15.74 -11.58 -13.36
CA SER A 647 -16.69 -12.18 -12.40
C SER A 647 -16.26 -13.57 -11.93
N ASP A 648 -16.62 -13.91 -10.70
CA ASP A 648 -16.46 -15.25 -10.12
C ASP A 648 -17.05 -16.37 -10.99
N VAL A 649 -18.09 -16.11 -11.80
CA VAL A 649 -18.69 -17.08 -12.74
C VAL A 649 -18.14 -16.99 -14.17
N SER A 650 -17.16 -16.13 -14.44
CA SER A 650 -16.52 -15.96 -15.74
C SER A 650 -15.91 -17.27 -16.28
N PRO A 651 -15.98 -17.56 -17.59
CA PRO A 651 -15.22 -18.63 -18.21
C PRO A 651 -13.71 -18.32 -18.26
N ALA A 652 -13.33 -17.04 -18.30
CA ALA A 652 -11.96 -16.54 -18.39
C ALA A 652 -11.21 -16.52 -17.04
N ARG A 653 -11.87 -16.89 -15.93
CA ARG A 653 -11.29 -16.92 -14.57
C ARG A 653 -10.20 -17.96 -14.31
N TRP A 654 -9.66 -18.58 -15.37
CA TRP A 654 -8.71 -19.70 -15.32
C TRP A 654 -7.58 -19.47 -16.34
N GLY A 655 -6.50 -18.82 -15.91
CA GLY A 655 -5.30 -18.66 -16.72
C GLY A 655 -4.44 -19.93 -16.75
N ASP A 656 -3.24 -19.82 -17.29
CA ASP A 656 -2.22 -20.86 -17.24
C ASP A 656 -1.79 -21.12 -15.78
N PRO A 657 -2.03 -22.30 -15.19
CA PRO A 657 -1.72 -22.58 -13.78
C PRO A 657 -0.21 -22.68 -13.47
N SER A 658 0.65 -22.51 -14.48
CA SER A 658 2.11 -22.38 -14.32
C SER A 658 2.63 -20.94 -14.43
N PHE A 659 1.79 -19.99 -14.85
CA PHE A 659 2.07 -18.56 -14.79
C PHE A 659 1.91 -18.07 -13.33
N VAL A 660 2.64 -17.02 -12.97
CA VAL A 660 2.50 -16.28 -11.72
C VAL A 660 2.10 -14.88 -12.11
N ASP A 661 0.93 -14.44 -11.66
CA ASP A 661 0.48 -13.08 -11.91
C ASP A 661 1.29 -12.07 -11.07
N TRP A 662 1.12 -10.77 -11.34
CA TRP A 662 1.85 -9.74 -10.60
C TRP A 662 1.28 -9.52 -9.18
N ASP A 663 -0.01 -9.84 -8.99
CA ASP A 663 -0.77 -9.81 -7.73
C ASP A 663 -0.81 -11.16 -6.99
N ASP A 664 -0.28 -12.25 -7.57
CA ASP A 664 -0.17 -13.56 -6.92
C ASP A 664 0.83 -13.52 -5.73
N LEU A 665 0.34 -13.38 -4.51
CA LEU A 665 1.16 -13.35 -3.27
C LEU A 665 1.74 -14.72 -2.85
N GLY A 666 1.99 -15.62 -3.80
CA GLY A 666 2.41 -16.99 -3.56
C GLY A 666 3.22 -17.63 -4.69
N PRO A 667 3.76 -18.85 -4.48
CA PRO A 667 4.32 -19.64 -5.58
C PRO A 667 3.21 -20.01 -6.60
N PRO A 668 3.53 -20.24 -7.89
CA PRO A 668 2.54 -20.61 -8.90
C PRO A 668 1.70 -21.78 -8.39
N SER A 669 0.39 -21.60 -8.30
CA SER A 669 -0.44 -22.50 -7.48
C SER A 669 -0.59 -23.91 -8.07
N ASN A 670 -0.26 -24.12 -9.36
CA ASN A 670 -0.34 -25.40 -10.06
C ASN A 670 -1.76 -26.01 -10.09
N ASP A 671 -2.79 -25.25 -9.76
CA ASP A 671 -3.94 -25.81 -9.03
C ASP A 671 -5.23 -26.01 -9.87
N PRO A 672 -5.56 -27.25 -10.29
CA PRO A 672 -6.90 -27.60 -10.76
C PRO A 672 -7.87 -27.72 -9.56
N GLY A 673 -8.03 -26.63 -8.80
CA GLY A 673 -8.81 -26.62 -7.56
C GLY A 673 -8.79 -25.34 -6.73
N ASN A 674 -7.87 -24.39 -6.97
CA ASN A 674 -7.85 -23.15 -6.21
C ASN A 674 -8.97 -22.20 -6.66
N TYR A 675 -9.81 -21.76 -5.71
CA TYR A 675 -10.86 -20.76 -5.95
C TYR A 675 -10.54 -19.40 -5.32
N ASP A 676 -9.46 -19.32 -4.55
CA ASP A 676 -8.93 -18.07 -4.00
C ASP A 676 -8.54 -17.15 -5.17
N PRO A 677 -9.10 -15.93 -5.28
CA PRO A 677 -8.64 -14.96 -6.27
C PRO A 677 -7.14 -14.67 -6.14
N ASP A 678 -6.62 -14.50 -4.93
CA ASP A 678 -5.38 -13.76 -4.67
C ASP A 678 -4.11 -14.64 -4.81
N THR A 679 -4.30 -15.86 -5.32
CA THR A 679 -3.26 -16.90 -5.51
C THR A 679 -3.51 -17.80 -6.73
N ARG A 680 -4.19 -17.29 -7.77
CA ARG A 680 -4.39 -18.01 -9.04
C ARG A 680 -4.22 -17.13 -10.27
N SER A 681 -3.46 -17.63 -11.24
CA SER A 681 -3.37 -17.07 -12.59
C SER A 681 -4.73 -17.00 -13.30
N ARG A 682 -4.96 -15.89 -14.01
CA ARG A 682 -6.20 -15.55 -14.70
C ARG A 682 -5.93 -15.11 -16.14
N MET A 683 -6.98 -14.92 -16.93
CA MET A 683 -6.86 -14.24 -18.23
C MET A 683 -7.15 -12.75 -18.07
N GLY A 684 -6.51 -11.92 -18.90
CA GLY A 684 -6.67 -10.47 -18.93
C GLY A 684 -5.83 -9.76 -17.86
N CYS A 685 -6.04 -8.45 -17.74
CA CYS A 685 -5.33 -7.59 -16.79
C CYS A 685 -6.19 -7.44 -15.52
N HIS A 686 -6.08 -8.43 -14.63
CA HIS A 686 -6.75 -8.40 -13.33
C HIS A 686 -6.24 -7.27 -12.44
N GLY A 687 -7.09 -6.77 -11.53
CA GLY A 687 -6.83 -5.62 -10.66
C GLY A 687 -6.94 -4.26 -11.37
N GLY A 688 -6.80 -4.26 -12.70
CA GLY A 688 -6.67 -3.06 -13.52
C GLY A 688 -5.33 -2.33 -13.32
N PRO A 689 -4.92 -1.47 -14.27
CA PRO A 689 -3.73 -0.63 -14.13
C PRO A 689 -3.68 0.34 -12.94
N GLY A 690 -4.81 0.56 -12.25
CA GLY A 690 -4.89 1.36 -11.02
C GLY A 690 -5.09 0.50 -9.76
N GLY A 691 -4.80 -0.80 -9.84
CA GLY A 691 -4.96 -1.75 -8.74
C GLY A 691 -3.85 -1.66 -7.70
N ASP A 692 -3.76 -0.56 -6.95
CA ASP A 692 -3.14 -0.63 -5.63
C ASP A 692 -4.07 -1.43 -4.71
N TRP A 693 -3.59 -2.58 -4.21
CA TRP A 693 -4.28 -3.49 -3.27
C TRP A 693 -3.48 -3.65 -1.96
#